data_AF-A0A964PG47-F1
#
_entry.id   AF-A0A964PG47-F1
#
_cell.length_a   1.000
_cell.length_b   1.000
_cell.length_c   1.000
_cell.angle_alpha   90.00
_cell.angle_beta   90.00
_cell.angle_gamma   90.00
#
_symmetry.space_group_name_H-M   'P 1'
#
loop_
_entity.id
_entity.type
_entity.pdbx_description
1 polymer ?
#
loop_
_entity_poly.entity_id
_entity_poly.type
_entity_poly.pdbx_seq_one_letter_code
_entity_poly.pdbx_strand_id
1 'polypeptide(L)'
;MVVDPYWARLQFQRAYRFSVPLLNVTTLMRGSHPSQFGSEMDSPFAFARKRNLKTDTLEDFLKVVDAIFVEAVAADCVCLKSTQAYERTLRYEKVSQERAAAVYGKPKKEISQQEQQDFEDFMFWHVCKLSAKYELPFQIHTGQACIQGSNPMLLVDLIQANPQTKFILFHSGYPWIGETAVIAMRNRNVWIDSVWLPTLSQTVARRAYQEWLDAVPSDQIMWGADASNVEGIYGATALTRQALTDALTEKVERGELREHDALRIGRQILRENALTMFPKLRRWLWRKDGQSSGEPGASAPGGVARVLRGRIVDADSGAPLPARLYIEGPVKGQWHTARAIGPGGPGVEYRKNYGTHSVEIHTALPAGEFTAELPPGSYTLTAERGKEWLPAIVEVEIDNEPVQVVLKLNRFVDIQQLGWFSGETHCHRALSELPTAMLADDLNVTLPITSWTTESDTVPPPPKEPLEAKLVEIDPTHVYWPLNTEYEIFNVARKPHMLGAVFALNQKKPLKSTVSPVGPLATEVHDQGALLELDKHNWPWSMMIVPTMKVDLYELTNNHIWRTGFHFGRWAIQPPDYMNAERDANGLTENGWIEFGLQNYYALLNCGFRLRPTGGTASGVHPVPLGYGRVYVHCPNGFNYDDWMRGLNAGNSFVTTGPLMDVRLSKQLPGHTFKQTEAEAKYQLDGWIYSASR
;
A
#
# COMPACT_ATOMS: atom_id res chain seq x y z
N MET A 1 5.48 -8.94 -5.66
CA MET A 1 6.23 -9.79 -4.71
C MET A 1 6.29 -11.20 -5.27
N VAL A 2 7.47 -11.84 -5.30
CA VAL A 2 7.60 -13.25 -5.70
C VAL A 2 7.54 -14.11 -4.43
N VAL A 3 6.68 -15.14 -4.41
CA VAL A 3 6.49 -16.01 -3.24
C VAL A 3 6.97 -17.43 -3.55
N ASP A 4 7.86 -17.94 -2.70
CA ASP A 4 8.39 -19.31 -2.73
C ASP A 4 7.66 -20.20 -1.71
N PRO A 5 6.75 -21.06 -2.14
CA PRO A 5 6.06 -21.95 -1.21
C PRO A 5 6.94 -23.16 -0.86
N TYR A 6 7.31 -23.30 0.41
CA TYR A 6 8.00 -24.51 0.91
C TYR A 6 7.04 -25.69 1.20
N TRP A 7 5.77 -25.52 0.89
CA TRP A 7 4.69 -26.49 1.01
C TRP A 7 3.79 -26.40 -0.22
N ALA A 8 3.16 -27.49 -0.63
CA ALA A 8 2.18 -27.47 -1.72
C ALA A 8 2.73 -26.85 -3.03
N ARG A 9 3.99 -27.14 -3.36
CA ARG A 9 4.75 -26.54 -4.47
C ARG A 9 4.08 -26.67 -5.84
N LEU A 10 3.20 -27.65 -6.01
CA LEU A 10 2.51 -27.95 -7.26
C LEU A 10 1.05 -27.47 -7.29
N GLN A 11 0.62 -26.62 -6.33
CA GLN A 11 -0.73 -26.07 -6.29
C GLN A 11 -0.85 -24.65 -6.88
N PHE A 12 0.27 -23.94 -7.01
CA PHE A 12 0.36 -22.58 -7.60
C PHE A 12 -0.64 -21.56 -7.01
N GLN A 13 -1.06 -21.76 -5.76
CA GLN A 13 -1.96 -20.84 -5.07
C GLN A 13 -1.22 -19.55 -4.70
N ARG A 14 -1.94 -18.43 -4.78
CA ARG A 14 -1.43 -17.12 -4.39
C ARG A 14 -1.83 -16.83 -2.95
N ALA A 15 -0.84 -16.63 -2.08
CA ALA A 15 -1.09 -16.17 -0.72
C ALA A 15 -1.65 -14.74 -0.68
N TYR A 16 -1.25 -13.90 -1.65
CA TYR A 16 -1.70 -12.52 -1.78
C TYR A 16 -2.06 -12.17 -3.22
N ARG A 17 -3.08 -11.34 -3.43
CA ARG A 17 -3.53 -10.92 -4.78
C ARG A 17 -2.42 -10.23 -5.61
N PHE A 18 -1.52 -9.50 -4.95
CA PHE A 18 -0.38 -8.81 -5.56
C PHE A 18 0.91 -9.66 -5.64
N SER A 19 0.84 -10.92 -5.19
CA SER A 19 1.96 -11.86 -5.30
C SER A 19 1.90 -12.64 -6.60
N VAL A 20 3.07 -13.00 -7.11
CA VAL A 20 3.23 -13.98 -8.19
C VAL A 20 3.91 -15.23 -7.63
N PRO A 21 3.47 -16.43 -8.03
CA PRO A 21 4.11 -17.65 -7.61
C PRO A 21 5.45 -17.86 -8.32
N LEU A 22 6.28 -18.73 -7.75
CA LEU A 22 7.42 -19.35 -8.43
C LEU A 22 7.29 -20.87 -8.37
N LEU A 23 8.01 -21.58 -9.26
CA LEU A 23 8.09 -23.03 -9.24
C LEU A 23 9.36 -23.49 -8.52
N ASN A 24 9.22 -24.04 -7.32
CA ASN A 24 10.33 -24.63 -6.59
C ASN A 24 10.60 -26.05 -7.13
N VAL A 25 11.71 -26.21 -7.85
CA VAL A 25 12.04 -27.43 -8.61
C VAL A 25 12.85 -28.46 -7.81
N THR A 26 13.22 -28.14 -6.56
CA THR A 26 14.08 -28.99 -5.71
C THR A 26 13.55 -30.41 -5.59
N THR A 27 12.25 -30.56 -5.33
CA THR A 27 11.63 -31.88 -5.14
C THR A 27 11.45 -32.63 -6.47
N LEU A 28 11.30 -31.92 -7.59
CA LEU A 28 11.24 -32.52 -8.93
C LEU A 28 12.58 -33.14 -9.31
N MET A 29 13.69 -32.46 -8.98
CA MET A 29 15.03 -32.94 -9.30
C MET A 29 15.46 -34.13 -8.45
N ARG A 30 14.99 -34.21 -7.20
CA ARG A 30 15.27 -35.35 -6.30
C ARG A 30 14.39 -36.57 -6.57
N GLY A 31 13.19 -36.36 -7.11
CA GLY A 31 12.06 -37.30 -7.10
C GLY A 31 12.17 -38.50 -8.04
N SER A 32 13.12 -39.41 -7.83
CA SER A 32 13.28 -40.65 -8.60
C SER A 32 12.25 -41.73 -8.26
N HIS A 33 11.57 -41.63 -7.11
CA HIS A 33 10.56 -42.60 -6.67
C HIS A 33 9.44 -41.97 -5.81
N PRO A 34 8.17 -42.44 -5.87
CA PRO A 34 7.05 -41.87 -5.11
C PRO A 34 7.26 -41.81 -3.59
N SER A 35 8.04 -42.73 -3.02
CA SER A 35 8.29 -42.79 -1.58
C SER A 35 9.16 -41.64 -1.03
N GLN A 36 9.71 -40.78 -1.90
CA GLN A 36 10.57 -39.66 -1.50
C GLN A 36 9.79 -38.38 -1.15
N PHE A 37 8.46 -38.45 -1.16
CA PHE A 37 7.56 -37.33 -0.92
C PHE A 37 6.72 -37.59 0.32
N GLY A 38 6.79 -36.68 1.30
CA GLY A 38 5.97 -36.73 2.52
C GLY A 38 4.57 -36.12 2.36
N SER A 39 4.29 -35.49 1.20
CA SER A 39 3.04 -34.77 0.91
C SER A 39 2.64 -35.01 -0.54
N GLU A 40 1.36 -35.33 -0.77
CA GLU A 40 0.82 -35.43 -2.14
C GLU A 40 0.83 -34.08 -2.87
N MET A 41 0.77 -32.96 -2.16
CA MET A 41 0.73 -31.63 -2.76
C MET A 41 2.08 -31.21 -3.37
N ASP A 42 3.16 -31.89 -3.00
CA ASP A 42 4.52 -31.68 -3.50
C ASP A 42 4.98 -32.80 -4.43
N SER A 43 4.15 -33.84 -4.63
CA SER A 43 4.53 -35.05 -5.36
C SER A 43 4.19 -34.97 -6.85
N PRO A 44 5.17 -35.02 -7.77
CA PRO A 44 4.91 -35.11 -9.20
C PRO A 44 4.17 -36.40 -9.58
N PHE A 45 4.32 -37.46 -8.80
CA PHE A 45 3.57 -38.71 -8.98
C PHE A 45 2.10 -38.55 -8.61
N ALA A 46 1.78 -37.85 -7.53
CA ALA A 46 0.40 -37.54 -7.18
C ALA A 46 -0.23 -36.57 -8.19
N PHE A 47 0.54 -35.59 -8.67
CA PHE A 47 0.15 -34.71 -9.77
C PHE A 47 -0.20 -35.54 -11.03
N ALA A 48 0.68 -36.44 -11.44
CA ALA A 48 0.48 -37.32 -12.60
C ALA A 48 -0.79 -38.17 -12.47
N ARG A 49 -1.00 -38.83 -11.32
CA ARG A 49 -2.22 -39.61 -11.05
C ARG A 49 -3.49 -38.78 -11.22
N LYS A 50 -3.51 -37.56 -10.66
CA LYS A 50 -4.68 -36.66 -10.76
C LYS A 50 -4.99 -36.21 -12.19
N ARG A 51 -4.03 -36.33 -13.11
CA ARG A 51 -4.15 -35.91 -14.52
C ARG A 51 -4.09 -37.08 -15.50
N ASN A 52 -4.19 -38.32 -14.99
CA ASN A 52 -4.08 -39.55 -15.78
C ASN A 52 -2.81 -39.62 -16.65
N LEU A 53 -1.69 -39.09 -16.15
CA LEU A 53 -0.37 -39.18 -16.79
C LEU A 53 0.39 -40.40 -16.26
N LYS A 54 1.17 -41.03 -17.14
CA LYS A 54 2.02 -42.18 -16.78
C LYS A 54 3.29 -41.73 -16.06
N THR A 55 3.84 -42.61 -15.24
CA THR A 55 5.14 -42.44 -14.57
C THR A 55 5.95 -43.74 -14.59
N ASP A 56 5.70 -44.64 -15.54
CA ASP A 56 6.26 -45.99 -15.56
C ASP A 56 7.75 -45.99 -15.90
N THR A 57 8.18 -45.04 -16.73
CA THR A 57 9.57 -44.85 -17.16
C THR A 57 10.06 -43.44 -16.84
N LEU A 58 11.39 -43.23 -16.89
CA LEU A 58 11.97 -41.89 -16.80
C LEU A 58 11.39 -40.96 -17.89
N GLU A 59 11.17 -41.46 -19.11
CA GLU A 59 10.61 -40.66 -20.19
C GLU A 59 9.18 -40.17 -19.86
N ASP A 60 8.36 -41.04 -19.27
CA ASP A 60 7.03 -40.66 -18.80
C ASP A 60 7.11 -39.60 -17.69
N PHE A 61 8.06 -39.75 -16.77
CA PHE A 61 8.30 -38.76 -15.72
C PHE A 61 8.73 -37.40 -16.28
N LEU A 62 9.60 -37.36 -17.29
CA LEU A 62 10.00 -36.11 -17.94
C LEU A 62 8.80 -35.41 -18.61
N LYS A 63 7.85 -36.17 -19.17
CA LYS A 63 6.58 -35.63 -19.70
C LYS A 63 5.71 -35.05 -18.57
N VAL A 64 5.68 -35.68 -17.39
CA VAL A 64 5.01 -35.13 -16.20
C VAL A 64 5.66 -33.83 -15.75
N VAL A 65 7.00 -33.77 -15.71
CA VAL A 65 7.72 -32.54 -15.36
C VAL A 65 7.41 -31.42 -16.36
N ASP A 66 7.41 -31.71 -17.67
CA ASP A 66 7.02 -30.73 -18.68
C ASP A 66 5.57 -30.24 -18.48
N ALA A 67 4.63 -31.13 -18.17
CA ALA A 67 3.24 -30.76 -17.86
C ALA A 67 3.13 -29.87 -16.61
N ILE A 68 3.94 -30.12 -15.57
CA ILE A 68 4.02 -29.23 -14.40
C ILE A 68 4.49 -27.83 -14.81
N PHE A 69 5.48 -27.72 -15.69
CA PHE A 69 5.93 -26.41 -16.20
C PHE A 69 4.84 -25.69 -17.00
N VAL A 70 4.08 -26.41 -17.84
CA VAL A 70 2.92 -25.86 -18.56
C VAL A 70 1.91 -25.26 -17.58
N GLU A 71 1.54 -25.99 -16.53
CA GLU A 71 0.62 -25.49 -15.51
C GLU A 71 1.21 -24.33 -14.70
N ALA A 72 2.50 -24.37 -14.39
CA ALA A 72 3.16 -23.28 -13.68
C ALA A 72 3.09 -21.97 -14.49
N VAL A 73 3.39 -22.04 -15.80
CA VAL A 73 3.33 -20.89 -16.71
C VAL A 73 1.89 -20.37 -16.82
N ALA A 74 0.91 -21.28 -16.95
CA ALA A 74 -0.51 -20.94 -17.00
C ALA A 74 -1.00 -20.28 -15.70
N ALA A 75 -0.43 -20.65 -14.54
CA ALA A 75 -0.71 -20.06 -13.24
C ALA A 75 0.06 -18.75 -12.96
N ASP A 76 0.74 -18.19 -13.95
CA ASP A 76 1.63 -17.02 -13.86
C ASP A 76 2.85 -17.19 -12.94
N CYS A 77 3.42 -18.39 -12.85
CA CYS A 77 4.75 -18.54 -12.27
C CYS A 77 5.76 -17.70 -13.06
N VAL A 78 6.66 -17.01 -12.35
CA VAL A 78 7.61 -16.06 -12.97
C VAL A 78 9.05 -16.54 -12.99
N CYS A 79 9.39 -17.54 -12.17
CA CYS A 79 10.75 -18.07 -12.09
C CYS A 79 10.78 -19.48 -11.48
N LEU A 80 11.96 -20.10 -11.54
CA LEU A 80 12.29 -21.35 -10.87
C LEU A 80 13.16 -21.08 -9.65
N LYS A 81 13.08 -21.95 -8.65
CA LYS A 81 14.01 -21.92 -7.50
C LYS A 81 14.49 -23.31 -7.12
N SER A 82 15.79 -23.43 -6.81
CA SER A 82 16.40 -24.65 -6.25
C SER A 82 17.06 -24.35 -4.90
N THR A 83 16.80 -25.21 -3.92
CA THR A 83 17.44 -25.19 -2.59
C THR A 83 18.42 -26.35 -2.39
N GLN A 84 18.79 -27.07 -3.46
CA GLN A 84 19.69 -28.24 -3.37
C GLN A 84 21.08 -27.90 -2.82
N ALA A 85 21.50 -26.64 -2.84
CA ALA A 85 22.76 -26.18 -2.24
C ALA A 85 22.87 -26.47 -0.73
N TYR A 86 21.74 -26.70 -0.04
CA TYR A 86 21.69 -27.10 1.37
C TYR A 86 21.75 -28.62 1.59
N GLU A 87 21.57 -29.41 0.52
CA GLU A 87 21.50 -30.87 0.58
C GLU A 87 22.73 -31.53 -0.08
N ARG A 88 23.38 -30.84 -1.03
CA ARG A 88 24.48 -31.38 -1.84
C ARG A 88 25.35 -30.30 -2.47
N THR A 89 26.43 -30.75 -3.12
CA THR A 89 27.27 -29.90 -3.96
C THR A 89 26.54 -29.41 -5.21
N LEU A 90 26.84 -28.17 -5.62
CA LEU A 90 26.39 -27.51 -6.85
C LEU A 90 27.16 -27.96 -8.11
N ARG A 91 28.09 -28.91 -7.97
CA ARG A 91 28.69 -29.59 -9.11
C ARG A 91 27.66 -30.58 -9.69
N TYR A 92 27.13 -30.25 -10.86
CA TYR A 92 26.20 -31.09 -11.62
C TYR A 92 26.88 -31.63 -12.87
N GLU A 93 27.27 -32.90 -12.85
CA GLU A 93 27.91 -33.56 -13.99
C GLU A 93 26.93 -33.79 -15.13
N LYS A 94 27.44 -33.87 -16.36
CA LYS A 94 26.60 -34.19 -17.52
C LYS A 94 26.33 -35.69 -17.56
N VAL A 95 25.23 -36.12 -16.94
CA VAL A 95 24.81 -37.51 -16.88
C VAL A 95 23.95 -37.89 -18.08
N SER A 96 24.15 -39.10 -18.61
CA SER A 96 23.35 -39.69 -19.70
C SER A 96 21.96 -40.11 -19.22
N GLN A 97 20.94 -40.05 -20.08
CA GLN A 97 19.58 -40.46 -19.74
C GLN A 97 19.50 -41.93 -19.29
N GLU A 98 20.31 -42.81 -19.87
CA GLU A 98 20.38 -44.24 -19.53
C GLU A 98 20.80 -44.45 -18.07
N ARG A 99 21.82 -43.72 -17.62
CA ARG A 99 22.32 -43.76 -16.24
C ARG A 99 21.28 -43.23 -15.25
N ALA A 100 20.58 -42.15 -15.58
CA ALA A 100 19.49 -41.65 -14.75
C ALA A 100 18.28 -42.61 -14.73
N ALA A 101 17.95 -43.23 -15.86
CA ALA A 101 16.86 -44.21 -15.96
C ALA A 101 17.12 -45.47 -15.12
N ALA A 102 18.39 -45.86 -14.93
CA ALA A 102 18.76 -46.98 -14.06
C ALA A 102 18.45 -46.75 -12.57
N VAL A 103 18.23 -45.50 -12.16
CA VAL A 103 17.91 -45.09 -10.79
C VAL A 103 16.40 -44.87 -10.61
N TYR A 104 15.73 -44.38 -11.64
CA TYR A 104 14.30 -44.09 -11.63
C TYR A 104 13.47 -45.33 -11.28
N GLY A 105 12.51 -45.18 -10.37
CA GLY A 105 11.64 -46.26 -9.92
C GLY A 105 12.22 -47.12 -8.78
N LYS A 106 13.47 -46.93 -8.36
CA LYS A 106 14.05 -47.61 -7.20
C LYS A 106 13.80 -46.82 -5.90
N PRO A 107 13.31 -47.45 -4.82
CA PRO A 107 13.18 -46.80 -3.52
C PRO A 107 14.53 -46.27 -3.00
N LYS A 108 14.50 -45.18 -2.22
CA LYS A 108 15.72 -44.55 -1.66
C LYS A 108 16.67 -45.49 -0.91
N LYS A 109 16.15 -46.60 -0.36
CA LYS A 109 16.94 -47.61 0.37
C LYS A 109 17.76 -48.53 -0.54
N GLU A 110 17.44 -48.58 -1.83
CA GLU A 110 18.03 -49.49 -2.83
C GLU A 110 19.01 -48.77 -3.77
N ILE A 111 19.23 -47.47 -3.55
CA ILE A 111 20.13 -46.64 -4.36
C ILE A 111 21.23 -46.07 -3.47
N SER A 112 22.44 -46.02 -4.02
CA SER A 112 23.57 -45.34 -3.40
C SER A 112 23.42 -43.83 -3.47
N GLN A 113 24.21 -43.11 -2.66
CA GLN A 113 24.27 -41.64 -2.73
C GLN A 113 24.71 -41.16 -4.12
N GLN A 114 25.67 -41.85 -4.75
CA GLN A 114 26.15 -41.50 -6.08
C GLN A 114 25.07 -41.70 -7.15
N GLU A 115 24.32 -42.80 -7.10
CA GLU A 115 23.20 -43.02 -8.04
C GLU A 115 22.11 -41.95 -7.91
N GLN A 116 21.75 -41.58 -6.68
CA GLN A 116 20.81 -40.47 -6.47
C GLN A 116 21.38 -39.14 -7.00
N GLN A 117 22.68 -38.89 -6.79
CA GLN A 117 23.37 -37.73 -7.31
C GLN A 117 23.33 -37.69 -8.84
N ASP A 118 23.54 -38.82 -9.51
CA ASP A 118 23.51 -38.95 -10.97
C ASP A 118 22.12 -38.61 -11.54
N PHE A 119 21.07 -39.06 -10.86
CA PHE A 119 19.68 -38.72 -11.22
C PHE A 119 19.41 -37.22 -11.08
N GLU A 120 19.80 -36.64 -9.96
CA GLU A 120 19.64 -35.20 -9.71
C GLU A 120 20.43 -34.35 -10.69
N ASP A 121 21.64 -34.78 -11.06
CA ASP A 121 22.47 -34.13 -12.08
C ASP A 121 21.73 -34.11 -13.41
N PHE A 122 21.29 -35.28 -13.88
CA PHE A 122 20.49 -35.37 -15.10
C PHE A 122 19.25 -34.47 -15.06
N MET A 123 18.51 -34.47 -13.94
CA MET A 123 17.32 -33.66 -13.78
C MET A 123 17.64 -32.16 -13.75
N PHE A 124 18.74 -31.72 -13.14
CA PHE A 124 19.13 -30.32 -13.13
C PHE A 124 19.44 -29.82 -14.55
N TRP A 125 20.17 -30.60 -15.34
CA TRP A 125 20.41 -30.32 -16.77
C TRP A 125 19.11 -30.30 -17.58
N HIS A 126 18.17 -31.21 -17.29
CA HIS A 126 16.86 -31.21 -17.93
C HIS A 126 16.04 -29.95 -17.56
N VAL A 127 16.04 -29.56 -16.30
CA VAL A 127 15.35 -28.34 -15.81
C VAL A 127 15.96 -27.08 -16.42
N CYS A 128 17.27 -27.01 -16.68
CA CYS A 128 17.87 -25.89 -17.41
C CYS A 128 17.29 -25.75 -18.83
N LYS A 129 17.08 -26.88 -19.54
CA LYS A 129 16.42 -26.87 -20.86
C LYS A 129 14.97 -26.39 -20.76
N LEU A 130 14.22 -26.80 -19.74
CA LEU A 130 12.85 -26.34 -19.52
C LEU A 130 12.79 -24.87 -19.12
N SER A 131 13.73 -24.40 -18.29
CA SER A 131 13.91 -22.99 -17.94
C SER A 131 14.07 -22.13 -19.20
N ALA A 132 14.91 -22.55 -20.15
CA ALA A 132 15.06 -21.88 -21.43
C ALA A 132 13.80 -21.97 -22.30
N LYS A 133 13.17 -23.16 -22.40
CA LYS A 133 11.95 -23.40 -23.19
C LYS A 133 10.78 -22.52 -22.75
N TYR A 134 10.59 -22.35 -21.44
CA TYR A 134 9.47 -21.60 -20.85
C TYR A 134 9.85 -20.18 -20.41
N GLU A 135 11.08 -19.75 -20.70
CA GLU A 135 11.62 -18.44 -20.34
C GLU A 135 11.50 -18.09 -18.84
N LEU A 136 11.63 -19.08 -17.97
CA LEU A 136 11.57 -18.92 -16.51
C LEU A 136 12.99 -18.79 -15.95
N PRO A 137 13.42 -17.62 -15.44
CA PRO A 137 14.74 -17.46 -14.83
C PRO A 137 14.92 -18.42 -13.64
N PHE A 138 16.14 -18.89 -13.44
CA PHE A 138 16.44 -19.94 -12.46
C PHE A 138 17.27 -19.38 -11.28
N GLN A 139 16.61 -19.24 -10.14
CA GLN A 139 17.23 -18.88 -8.87
C GLN A 139 17.92 -20.09 -8.23
N ILE A 140 19.21 -19.95 -7.96
CA ILE A 140 20.05 -20.99 -7.35
C ILE A 140 20.68 -20.42 -6.09
N HIS A 141 20.43 -21.06 -4.95
CA HIS A 141 21.13 -20.75 -3.70
C HIS A 141 22.62 -21.07 -3.84
N THR A 142 23.49 -20.13 -3.46
CA THR A 142 24.94 -20.30 -3.47
C THR A 142 25.55 -19.76 -2.17
N GLY A 143 26.85 -19.95 -1.94
CA GLY A 143 27.54 -19.35 -0.81
C GLY A 143 27.41 -20.14 0.49
N GLN A 144 26.73 -19.60 1.50
CA GLN A 144 26.76 -20.08 2.90
C GLN A 144 25.93 -21.34 3.22
N ALA A 145 25.46 -22.06 2.21
CA ALA A 145 24.71 -23.30 2.39
C ALA A 145 25.66 -24.45 2.80
N CYS A 146 25.78 -25.52 2.03
CA CYS A 146 26.87 -26.48 2.20
C CYS A 146 28.23 -25.84 1.83
N ILE A 147 28.79 -24.97 2.69
CA ILE A 147 29.92 -24.06 2.44
C ILE A 147 30.72 -24.39 1.16
N GLN A 148 31.62 -25.37 1.19
CA GLN A 148 32.45 -25.73 0.01
C GLN A 148 31.65 -26.20 -1.20
N GLY A 149 30.60 -26.99 -0.97
CA GLY A 149 29.70 -27.53 -1.99
C GLY A 149 28.77 -26.49 -2.62
N SER A 150 28.53 -25.35 -1.97
CA SER A 150 27.71 -24.25 -2.49
C SER A 150 28.52 -23.12 -3.12
N ASN A 151 29.80 -23.35 -3.40
CA ASN A 151 30.64 -22.39 -4.13
C ASN A 151 30.08 -22.18 -5.56
N PRO A 152 29.76 -20.94 -5.97
CA PRO A 152 29.19 -20.64 -7.29
C PRO A 152 30.12 -21.03 -8.46
N MET A 153 31.43 -21.14 -8.23
CA MET A 153 32.39 -21.61 -9.24
C MET A 153 32.09 -23.02 -9.74
N LEU A 154 31.39 -23.85 -8.95
CA LEU A 154 30.99 -25.19 -9.35
C LEU A 154 29.92 -25.20 -10.45
N LEU A 155 29.26 -24.07 -10.70
CA LEU A 155 28.24 -23.90 -11.73
C LEU A 155 28.79 -23.40 -13.07
N VAL A 156 30.07 -23.00 -13.17
CA VAL A 156 30.61 -22.31 -14.36
C VAL A 156 30.43 -23.12 -15.63
N ASP A 157 30.81 -24.40 -15.63
CA ASP A 157 30.69 -25.26 -16.80
C ASP A 157 29.22 -25.46 -17.20
N LEU A 158 28.33 -25.57 -16.22
CA LEU A 158 26.89 -25.71 -16.42
C LEU A 158 26.28 -24.43 -17.01
N ILE A 159 26.64 -23.26 -16.48
CA ILE A 159 26.18 -21.95 -16.96
C ILE A 159 26.60 -21.76 -18.42
N GLN A 160 27.88 -22.02 -18.73
CA GLN A 160 28.41 -21.87 -20.08
C GLN A 160 27.75 -22.82 -21.09
N ALA A 161 27.40 -24.03 -20.64
CA ALA A 161 26.71 -25.00 -21.48
C ALA A 161 25.21 -24.72 -21.67
N ASN A 162 24.62 -23.80 -20.90
CA ASN A 162 23.20 -23.44 -20.98
C ASN A 162 23.01 -21.91 -21.21
N PRO A 163 23.49 -21.35 -22.33
CA PRO A 163 23.52 -19.89 -22.54
C PRO A 163 22.13 -19.25 -22.67
N GLN A 164 21.08 -20.03 -22.93
CA GLN A 164 19.69 -19.56 -23.03
C GLN A 164 18.97 -19.54 -21.68
N THR A 165 19.54 -20.17 -20.65
CA THR A 165 18.99 -20.17 -19.30
C THR A 165 19.46 -18.92 -18.57
N LYS A 166 18.53 -18.13 -18.02
CA LYS A 166 18.85 -16.97 -17.18
C LYS A 166 19.06 -17.45 -15.74
N PHE A 167 20.28 -17.37 -15.24
CA PHE A 167 20.63 -17.80 -13.89
C PHE A 167 20.68 -16.62 -12.92
N ILE A 168 20.14 -16.81 -11.72
CA ILE A 168 20.16 -15.81 -10.63
C ILE A 168 20.85 -16.46 -9.43
N LEU A 169 22.04 -15.95 -9.07
CA LEU A 169 22.87 -16.51 -8.00
C LEU A 169 22.54 -15.82 -6.67
N PHE A 170 21.90 -16.56 -5.76
CA PHE A 170 21.45 -16.09 -4.45
C PHE A 170 22.59 -16.05 -3.42
N HIS A 171 22.44 -15.20 -2.40
CA HIS A 171 23.45 -14.89 -1.37
C HIS A 171 24.76 -14.33 -1.94
N SER A 172 24.74 -13.97 -3.22
CA SER A 172 25.86 -13.45 -3.98
C SER A 172 27.14 -14.29 -3.90
N GLY A 173 26.98 -15.59 -3.67
CA GLY A 173 28.08 -16.52 -3.50
C GLY A 173 28.88 -16.36 -2.21
N TYR A 174 28.40 -15.62 -1.19
CA TYR A 174 29.16 -15.37 0.05
C TYR A 174 29.77 -16.66 0.66
N PRO A 175 31.11 -16.74 0.86
CA PRO A 175 32.10 -15.65 0.82
C PRO A 175 32.79 -15.36 -0.53
N TRP A 176 32.49 -16.10 -1.60
CA TRP A 176 33.04 -15.95 -2.97
C TRP A 176 32.39 -14.81 -3.78
N ILE A 177 32.35 -13.62 -3.17
CA ILE A 177 31.70 -12.44 -3.73
C ILE A 177 32.36 -12.00 -5.05
N GLY A 178 33.70 -11.94 -5.06
CA GLY A 178 34.48 -11.51 -6.23
C GLY A 178 34.39 -12.51 -7.37
N GLU A 179 34.45 -13.81 -7.08
CA GLU A 179 34.26 -14.86 -8.08
C GLU A 179 32.86 -14.79 -8.70
N THR A 180 31.83 -14.54 -7.89
CA THR A 180 30.45 -14.35 -8.39
C THR A 180 30.38 -13.17 -9.37
N ALA A 181 31.09 -12.08 -9.08
CA ALA A 181 31.20 -10.93 -9.98
C ALA A 181 31.85 -11.32 -11.32
N VAL A 182 32.94 -12.10 -11.29
CA VAL A 182 33.63 -12.58 -12.50
C VAL A 182 32.75 -13.52 -13.31
N ILE A 183 31.98 -14.40 -12.66
CA ILE A 183 31.02 -15.28 -13.34
C ILE A 183 29.99 -14.41 -14.08
N ALA A 184 29.38 -13.43 -13.43
CA ALA A 184 28.40 -12.54 -14.06
C ALA A 184 29.00 -11.67 -15.17
N MET A 185 30.21 -11.17 -14.99
CA MET A 185 30.96 -10.39 -15.99
C MET A 185 31.21 -11.19 -17.27
N ARG A 186 31.55 -12.48 -17.14
CA ARG A 186 31.85 -13.37 -18.27
C ARG A 186 30.61 -13.97 -18.93
N ASN A 187 29.46 -13.97 -18.26
CA ASN A 187 28.24 -14.64 -18.71
C ASN A 187 27.05 -13.69 -18.67
N ARG A 188 26.60 -13.23 -19.84
CA ARG A 188 25.45 -12.30 -19.98
C ARG A 188 24.12 -12.86 -19.47
N ASN A 189 24.02 -14.18 -19.31
CA ASN A 189 22.85 -14.88 -18.80
C ASN A 189 22.90 -15.11 -17.28
N VAL A 190 23.75 -14.39 -16.54
CA VAL A 190 23.87 -14.50 -15.08
C VAL A 190 23.58 -13.16 -14.40
N TRP A 191 22.79 -13.21 -13.34
CA TRP A 191 22.48 -12.09 -12.44
C TRP A 191 22.91 -12.43 -11.00
N ILE A 192 23.38 -11.42 -10.29
CA ILE A 192 23.76 -11.50 -8.87
C ILE A 192 22.58 -11.02 -8.03
N ASP A 193 22.18 -11.80 -7.02
CA ASP A 193 21.16 -11.38 -6.06
C ASP A 193 21.77 -11.29 -4.65
N SER A 194 21.56 -10.14 -3.98
CA SER A 194 22.09 -9.86 -2.65
C SER A 194 21.25 -10.38 -1.49
N VAL A 195 20.23 -11.19 -1.77
CA VAL A 195 19.39 -11.85 -0.76
C VAL A 195 20.17 -12.39 0.45
N TRP A 196 19.68 -12.03 1.64
CA TRP A 196 20.30 -12.21 2.97
C TRP A 196 21.63 -11.48 3.22
N LEU A 197 22.44 -11.16 2.22
CA LEU A 197 23.80 -10.66 2.44
C LEU A 197 23.84 -9.41 3.36
N PRO A 198 23.00 -8.37 3.16
CA PRO A 198 22.94 -7.21 4.06
C PRO A 198 22.47 -7.55 5.49
N THR A 199 21.64 -8.60 5.65
CA THR A 199 21.16 -9.06 6.96
C THR A 199 22.25 -9.85 7.71
N LEU A 200 23.09 -10.57 6.98
CA LEU A 200 24.17 -11.38 7.56
C LEU A 200 25.40 -10.54 7.90
N SER A 201 25.77 -9.63 7.01
CA SER A 201 26.88 -8.72 7.22
C SER A 201 26.74 -7.49 6.33
N GLN A 202 26.35 -6.37 6.93
CA GLN A 202 26.33 -5.07 6.25
C GLN A 202 27.71 -4.68 5.71
N THR A 203 28.78 -4.99 6.46
CA THR A 203 30.15 -4.73 6.03
C THR A 203 30.49 -5.45 4.74
N VAL A 204 30.15 -6.75 4.64
CA VAL A 204 30.39 -7.51 3.41
C VAL A 204 29.45 -7.04 2.31
N ALA A 205 28.18 -6.73 2.60
CA ALA A 205 27.25 -6.22 1.60
C ALA A 205 27.70 -4.90 0.97
N ARG A 206 28.17 -3.94 1.78
CA ARG A 206 28.75 -2.68 1.28
C ARG A 206 29.94 -2.96 0.36
N ARG A 207 30.88 -3.82 0.80
CA ARG A 207 32.04 -4.22 -0.03
C ARG A 207 31.58 -4.88 -1.33
N ALA A 208 30.58 -5.76 -1.27
CA ALA A 208 30.08 -6.50 -2.41
C ALA A 208 29.47 -5.57 -3.46
N TYR A 209 28.64 -4.59 -3.06
CA TYR A 209 28.10 -3.59 -3.98
C TYR A 209 29.19 -2.73 -4.61
N GLN A 210 30.25 -2.37 -3.87
CA GLN A 210 31.42 -1.69 -4.44
C GLN A 210 32.06 -2.53 -5.56
N GLU A 211 32.43 -3.78 -5.24
CA GLU A 211 33.12 -4.69 -6.17
C GLU A 211 32.25 -5.03 -7.40
N TRP A 212 30.95 -5.26 -7.24
CA TRP A 212 30.08 -5.59 -8.37
C TRP A 212 29.88 -4.43 -9.32
N LEU A 213 29.72 -3.21 -8.80
CA LEU A 213 29.55 -2.02 -9.65
C LEU A 213 30.81 -1.69 -10.46
N ASP A 214 31.97 -2.20 -10.04
CA ASP A 214 33.22 -2.11 -10.83
C ASP A 214 33.32 -3.24 -11.88
N ALA A 215 32.68 -4.38 -11.65
CA ALA A 215 32.83 -5.58 -12.46
C ALA A 215 31.71 -5.78 -13.51
N VAL A 216 30.47 -5.42 -13.17
CA VAL A 216 29.28 -5.65 -14.00
C VAL A 216 28.39 -4.41 -14.05
N PRO A 217 27.62 -4.22 -15.14
CA PRO A 217 26.62 -3.17 -15.16
C PRO A 217 25.56 -3.40 -14.07
N SER A 218 25.01 -2.30 -13.56
CA SER A 218 24.01 -2.33 -12.49
C SER A 218 22.73 -3.07 -12.85
N ASP A 219 22.46 -3.36 -14.13
CA ASP A 219 21.31 -4.16 -14.59
C ASP A 219 21.46 -5.68 -14.37
N GLN A 220 22.65 -6.15 -13.99
CA GLN A 220 22.91 -7.54 -13.59
C GLN A 220 22.83 -7.78 -12.07
N ILE A 221 22.55 -6.73 -11.28
CA ILE A 221 22.51 -6.80 -9.81
C ILE A 221 21.06 -6.67 -9.32
N MET A 222 20.60 -7.61 -8.51
CA MET A 222 19.25 -7.65 -7.95
C MET A 222 19.28 -7.82 -6.43
N TRP A 223 18.10 -7.77 -5.83
CA TRP A 223 17.90 -8.00 -4.41
C TRP A 223 16.56 -8.71 -4.15
N GLY A 224 16.56 -9.60 -3.16
CA GLY A 224 15.38 -10.17 -2.53
C GLY A 224 15.49 -10.25 -1.01
N ALA A 225 14.35 -10.32 -0.30
CA ALA A 225 14.33 -10.41 1.16
C ALA A 225 14.49 -11.84 1.69
N ASP A 226 13.76 -12.80 1.09
CA ASP A 226 13.72 -14.22 1.48
C ASP A 226 13.43 -14.43 2.99
N ALA A 227 12.30 -13.86 3.42
CA ALA A 227 11.80 -13.88 4.79
C ALA A 227 10.44 -14.58 4.89
N SER A 228 10.15 -15.19 6.04
CA SER A 228 8.91 -15.92 6.31
C SER A 228 7.77 -15.07 6.89
N ASN A 229 8.03 -13.79 7.16
CA ASN A 229 7.06 -12.83 7.71
C ASN A 229 7.28 -11.41 7.16
N VAL A 230 6.29 -10.54 7.32
CA VAL A 230 6.27 -9.20 6.72
C VAL A 230 7.27 -8.24 7.38
N GLU A 231 7.48 -8.38 8.69
CA GLU A 231 8.45 -7.60 9.47
C GLU A 231 9.88 -7.88 8.98
N GLY A 232 10.20 -9.15 8.72
CA GLY A 232 11.47 -9.59 8.16
C GLY A 232 11.71 -9.05 6.75
N ILE A 233 10.66 -8.95 5.92
CA ILE A 233 10.76 -8.31 4.60
C ILE A 233 11.12 -6.83 4.76
N TYR A 234 10.44 -6.11 5.64
CA TYR A 234 10.75 -4.71 5.91
C TYR A 234 12.17 -4.52 6.43
N GLY A 235 12.58 -5.29 7.44
CA GLY A 235 13.93 -5.25 8.01
C GLY A 235 15.01 -5.50 6.97
N ALA A 236 14.89 -6.58 6.18
CA ALA A 236 15.84 -6.88 5.10
C ALA A 236 15.90 -5.77 4.05
N THR A 237 14.75 -5.16 3.71
CA THR A 237 14.68 -4.02 2.78
C THR A 237 15.45 -2.82 3.33
N ALA A 238 15.24 -2.46 4.59
CA ALA A 238 15.90 -1.32 5.23
C ALA A 238 17.43 -1.50 5.26
N LEU A 239 17.91 -2.68 5.67
CA LEU A 239 19.34 -2.98 5.72
C LEU A 239 20.00 -2.97 4.33
N THR A 240 19.29 -3.46 3.32
CA THR A 240 19.78 -3.45 1.94
C THR A 240 19.88 -2.03 1.40
N ARG A 241 18.85 -1.20 1.63
CA ARG A 241 18.85 0.21 1.23
C ARG A 241 20.02 0.94 1.87
N GLN A 242 20.29 0.69 3.15
CA GLN A 242 21.45 1.27 3.84
C GLN A 242 22.77 0.82 3.21
N ALA A 243 23.01 -0.49 3.08
CA ALA A 243 24.27 -1.00 2.52
C ALA A 243 24.54 -0.54 1.08
N LEU A 244 23.50 -0.48 0.24
CA LEU A 244 23.59 0.05 -1.12
C LEU A 244 23.83 1.56 -1.13
N THR A 245 23.18 2.30 -0.23
CA THR A 245 23.37 3.75 -0.09
C THR A 245 24.80 4.06 0.32
N ASP A 246 25.33 3.38 1.33
CA ASP A 246 26.72 3.57 1.77
C ASP A 246 27.73 3.32 0.64
N ALA A 247 27.52 2.26 -0.16
CA ALA A 247 28.37 1.97 -1.30
C ALA A 247 28.28 3.05 -2.39
N LEU A 248 27.07 3.47 -2.75
CA LEU A 248 26.86 4.49 -3.77
C LEU A 248 27.38 5.87 -3.33
N THR A 249 27.16 6.25 -2.07
CA THR A 249 27.65 7.51 -1.49
C THR A 249 29.18 7.57 -1.57
N GLU A 250 29.87 6.51 -1.15
CA GLU A 250 31.33 6.46 -1.22
C GLU A 250 31.86 6.59 -2.66
N LYS A 251 31.18 6.00 -3.65
CA LYS A 251 31.54 6.19 -5.07
C LYS A 251 31.31 7.63 -5.54
N VAL A 252 30.25 8.28 -5.07
CA VAL A 252 29.98 9.70 -5.38
C VAL A 252 31.03 10.61 -4.75
N GLU A 253 31.36 10.40 -3.47
CA GLU A 253 32.38 11.18 -2.74
C GLU A 253 33.77 11.05 -3.38
N ARG A 254 34.09 9.89 -3.95
CA ARG A 254 35.33 9.66 -4.71
C ARG A 254 35.32 10.23 -6.13
N GLY A 255 34.19 10.74 -6.60
CA GLY A 255 34.02 11.24 -7.96
C GLY A 255 33.94 10.14 -9.03
N GLU A 256 33.72 8.87 -8.63
CA GLU A 256 33.54 7.74 -9.55
C GLU A 256 32.14 7.77 -10.19
N LEU A 257 31.14 8.27 -9.44
CA LEU A 257 29.76 8.43 -9.90
C LEU A 257 29.27 9.85 -9.66
N ARG A 258 28.38 10.31 -10.53
CA ARG A 258 27.56 11.50 -10.27
C ARG A 258 26.39 11.10 -9.39
N GLU A 259 25.92 12.01 -8.53
CA GLU A 259 24.80 11.75 -7.63
C GLU A 259 23.53 11.26 -8.37
N HIS A 260 23.19 11.88 -9.51
CA HIS A 260 22.03 11.45 -10.29
C HIS A 260 22.18 10.02 -10.87
N ASP A 261 23.39 9.59 -11.20
CA ASP A 261 23.67 8.22 -11.65
C ASP A 261 23.54 7.24 -10.48
N ALA A 262 24.03 7.62 -9.29
CA ALA A 262 23.87 6.82 -8.07
C ALA A 262 22.39 6.62 -7.72
N LEU A 263 21.56 7.66 -7.77
CA LEU A 263 20.11 7.56 -7.56
C LEU A 263 19.44 6.63 -8.58
N ARG A 264 19.82 6.75 -9.86
CA ARG A 264 19.32 5.86 -10.93
C ARG A 264 19.71 4.40 -10.68
N ILE A 265 20.97 4.14 -10.32
CA ILE A 265 21.49 2.79 -10.02
C ILE A 265 20.78 2.19 -8.80
N GLY A 266 20.62 2.97 -7.73
CA GLY A 266 19.89 2.55 -6.52
C GLY A 266 18.47 2.10 -6.85
N ARG A 267 17.73 2.90 -7.64
CA ARG A 267 16.39 2.53 -8.12
C ARG A 267 16.41 1.31 -9.04
N GLN A 268 17.42 1.20 -9.90
CA GLN A 268 17.54 0.09 -10.83
C GLN A 268 17.73 -1.25 -10.11
N ILE A 269 18.67 -1.33 -9.16
CA ILE A 269 18.97 -2.54 -8.38
C ILE A 269 17.79 -2.93 -7.49
N LEU A 270 17.18 -1.96 -6.81
CA LEU A 270 16.09 -2.23 -5.86
C LEU A 270 14.74 -2.52 -6.53
N ARG A 271 14.58 -2.23 -7.82
CA ARG A 271 13.26 -2.28 -8.47
C ARG A 271 13.30 -2.65 -9.96
N GLU A 272 13.95 -1.86 -10.80
CA GLU A 272 13.78 -1.98 -12.26
C GLU A 272 14.31 -3.29 -12.81
N ASN A 273 15.39 -3.82 -12.24
CA ASN A 273 15.95 -5.10 -12.67
C ASN A 273 14.98 -6.25 -12.39
N ALA A 274 14.35 -6.29 -11.21
CA ALA A 274 13.33 -7.29 -10.90
C ALA A 274 12.11 -7.18 -11.84
N LEU A 275 11.69 -5.97 -12.22
CA LEU A 275 10.59 -5.78 -13.17
C LEU A 275 10.94 -6.10 -14.61
N THR A 276 12.22 -6.07 -14.95
CA THR A 276 12.73 -6.48 -16.27
C THR A 276 12.90 -7.99 -16.31
N MET A 277 13.44 -8.58 -15.24
CA MET A 277 13.61 -10.02 -15.09
C MET A 277 12.28 -10.77 -14.99
N PHE A 278 11.30 -10.18 -14.30
CA PHE A 278 9.97 -10.75 -14.08
C PHE A 278 8.86 -9.82 -14.59
N PRO A 279 8.65 -9.67 -15.91
CA PRO A 279 7.73 -8.68 -16.48
C PRO A 279 6.30 -8.79 -15.96
N LYS A 280 5.83 -9.99 -15.64
CA LYS A 280 4.49 -10.23 -15.08
C LYS A 280 4.26 -9.50 -13.75
N LEU A 281 5.30 -9.15 -13.00
CA LEU A 281 5.19 -8.32 -11.79
C LEU A 281 4.55 -6.95 -12.08
N ARG A 282 4.73 -6.39 -13.28
CA ARG A 282 4.20 -5.08 -13.67
C ARG A 282 2.67 -5.02 -13.60
N ARG A 283 1.98 -6.15 -13.81
CA ARG A 283 0.52 -6.26 -13.70
C ARG A 283 0.02 -6.08 -12.26
N TRP A 284 0.90 -6.28 -11.29
CA TRP A 284 0.60 -6.34 -9.86
C TRP A 284 1.27 -5.21 -9.07
N LEU A 285 1.83 -4.22 -9.77
CA LEU A 285 2.36 -3.01 -9.14
C LEU A 285 1.20 -2.12 -8.69
N TRP A 286 1.12 -1.92 -7.38
CA TRP A 286 0.16 -1.05 -6.71
C TRP A 286 0.36 0.45 -7.05
N ARG A 287 1.59 0.85 -7.42
CA ARG A 287 1.91 2.16 -8.02
C ARG A 287 2.49 1.96 -9.42
N LYS A 288 1.80 2.46 -10.45
CA LYS A 288 2.36 2.58 -11.80
C LYS A 288 3.33 3.78 -11.81
N ASP A 289 4.63 3.51 -11.78
CA ASP A 289 5.65 4.54 -11.90
C ASP A 289 5.48 5.25 -13.25
N GLY A 290 5.27 6.58 -13.20
CA GLY A 290 5.21 7.40 -14.40
C GLY A 290 6.60 7.46 -15.03
N GLN A 291 6.82 6.70 -16.09
CA GLN A 291 7.77 6.95 -17.18
C GLN A 291 7.61 5.81 -18.20
N SER A 292 6.83 6.05 -19.26
CA SER A 292 7.21 5.54 -20.58
C SER A 292 7.86 6.71 -21.31
N SER A 293 9.06 6.47 -21.83
CA SER A 293 9.68 7.31 -22.84
C SER A 293 8.78 7.33 -24.07
N GLY A 294 7.91 8.34 -24.14
CA GLY A 294 7.15 8.64 -25.34
C GLY A 294 8.01 9.44 -26.30
N GLU A 295 8.31 8.86 -27.46
CA GLU A 295 8.44 9.69 -28.66
C GLU A 295 7.15 10.54 -28.81
N PRO A 296 7.22 11.74 -29.41
CA PRO A 296 6.07 12.64 -29.47
C PRO A 296 4.98 12.02 -30.34
N GLY A 297 3.98 11.41 -29.70
CA GLY A 297 2.72 11.06 -30.33
C GLY A 297 2.09 12.33 -30.88
N ALA A 298 1.83 12.33 -32.18
CA ALA A 298 1.21 13.42 -32.91
C ALA A 298 0.00 13.98 -32.15
N SER A 299 -0.10 15.31 -32.12
CA SER A 299 -1.26 16.03 -31.63
C SER A 299 -2.55 15.42 -32.20
N ALA A 300 -3.41 14.90 -31.32
CA ALA A 300 -4.74 14.47 -31.70
C ALA A 300 -5.50 15.67 -32.31
N PRO A 301 -6.12 15.53 -33.50
CA PRO A 301 -6.97 16.57 -34.06
C PRO A 301 -8.14 16.84 -33.12
N GLY A 302 -8.61 18.09 -33.05
CA GLY A 302 -9.80 18.48 -32.30
C GLY A 302 -11.03 17.66 -32.74
N GLY A 303 -11.28 16.57 -32.02
CA GLY A 303 -12.42 15.68 -32.23
C GLY A 303 -13.62 16.14 -31.41
N VAL A 304 -14.80 16.06 -32.02
CA VAL A 304 -16.09 16.30 -31.36
C VAL A 304 -16.23 15.35 -30.15
N ALA A 305 -16.67 15.85 -29.00
CA ALA A 305 -16.86 15.04 -27.80
C ALA A 305 -17.83 13.86 -28.03
N ARG A 306 -17.59 12.73 -27.35
CA ARG A 306 -18.33 11.46 -27.50
C ARG A 306 -18.85 10.98 -26.16
N VAL A 307 -19.95 10.23 -26.19
CA VAL A 307 -20.71 9.89 -24.98
C VAL A 307 -20.26 8.56 -24.40
N LEU A 308 -19.65 8.61 -23.22
CA LEU A 308 -19.51 7.49 -22.30
C LEU A 308 -20.78 7.38 -21.46
N ARG A 309 -21.30 6.17 -21.28
CA ARG A 309 -22.35 5.85 -20.29
C ARG A 309 -21.89 4.72 -19.39
N GLY A 310 -22.27 4.77 -18.12
CA GLY A 310 -21.94 3.68 -17.21
C GLY A 310 -22.77 3.62 -15.95
N ARG A 311 -22.53 2.56 -15.19
CA ARG A 311 -23.12 2.32 -13.86
C ARG A 311 -22.05 1.89 -12.87
N ILE A 312 -22.24 2.27 -11.62
CA ILE A 312 -21.44 1.78 -10.49
C ILE A 312 -22.35 0.89 -9.66
N VAL A 313 -21.92 -0.35 -9.43
CA VAL A 313 -22.75 -1.37 -8.77
C VAL A 313 -21.97 -2.11 -7.70
N ASP A 314 -22.70 -2.63 -6.73
CA ASP A 314 -22.23 -3.65 -5.81
C ASP A 314 -21.92 -4.93 -6.60
N ALA A 315 -20.72 -5.49 -6.39
CA ALA A 315 -20.24 -6.62 -7.16
C ALA A 315 -21.05 -7.92 -6.91
N ASP A 316 -21.59 -8.09 -5.71
CA ASP A 316 -22.28 -9.30 -5.28
C ASP A 316 -23.77 -9.26 -5.64
N SER A 317 -24.44 -8.15 -5.33
CA SER A 317 -25.89 -7.99 -5.55
C SER A 317 -26.24 -7.38 -6.91
N GLY A 318 -25.31 -6.68 -7.56
CA GLY A 318 -25.57 -5.91 -8.78
C GLY A 318 -26.40 -4.64 -8.56
N ALA A 319 -26.71 -4.29 -7.31
CA ALA A 319 -27.47 -3.09 -6.98
C ALA A 319 -26.66 -1.82 -7.32
N PRO A 320 -27.29 -0.77 -7.86
CA PRO A 320 -26.61 0.49 -8.12
C PRO A 320 -26.16 1.15 -6.82
N LEU A 321 -24.93 1.66 -6.80
CA LEU A 321 -24.31 2.31 -5.64
C LEU A 321 -24.00 3.78 -5.92
N PRO A 322 -24.19 4.68 -4.95
CA PRO A 322 -23.53 5.97 -4.98
C PRO A 322 -22.01 5.80 -4.80
N ALA A 323 -21.22 6.58 -5.52
CA ALA A 323 -19.76 6.48 -5.46
C ALA A 323 -19.09 7.74 -6.03
N ARG A 324 -17.83 7.97 -5.66
CA ARG A 324 -16.96 8.92 -6.35
C ARG A 324 -16.44 8.28 -7.64
N LEU A 325 -16.46 9.03 -8.73
CA LEU A 325 -15.89 8.64 -10.01
C LEU A 325 -14.76 9.60 -10.41
N TYR A 326 -13.61 9.01 -10.70
CA TYR A 326 -12.46 9.66 -11.31
C TYR A 326 -12.37 9.24 -12.77
N ILE A 327 -12.12 10.18 -13.67
CA ILE A 327 -11.87 9.92 -15.08
C ILE A 327 -10.55 10.61 -15.44
N GLU A 328 -9.50 9.81 -15.59
CA GLU A 328 -8.19 10.28 -16.06
C GLU A 328 -8.07 10.02 -17.56
N GLY A 329 -7.73 11.06 -18.32
CA GLY A 329 -7.52 11.00 -19.76
C GLY A 329 -6.17 10.39 -20.16
N PRO A 330 -5.86 10.37 -21.47
CA PRO A 330 -4.65 9.75 -22.00
C PRO A 330 -3.37 10.50 -21.58
N VAL A 331 -3.48 11.80 -21.27
CA VAL A 331 -2.41 12.58 -20.67
C VAL A 331 -2.55 12.51 -19.15
N LYS A 332 -1.53 11.99 -18.47
CA LYS A 332 -1.53 11.87 -17.00
C LYS A 332 -1.83 13.23 -16.33
N GLY A 333 -2.72 13.22 -15.35
CA GLY A 333 -3.20 14.43 -14.66
C GLY A 333 -4.27 15.21 -15.41
N GLN A 334 -4.70 14.78 -16.60
CA GLN A 334 -5.85 15.33 -17.30
C GLN A 334 -7.13 14.71 -16.76
N TRP A 335 -7.83 15.45 -15.91
CA TRP A 335 -9.04 14.95 -15.24
C TRP A 335 -10.33 15.45 -15.89
N HIS A 336 -11.28 14.54 -16.07
CA HIS A 336 -12.62 14.80 -16.58
C HIS A 336 -13.68 14.51 -15.51
N THR A 337 -14.87 15.10 -15.66
CA THR A 337 -16.02 14.86 -14.79
C THR A 337 -17.14 14.16 -15.53
N ALA A 338 -18.01 13.52 -14.77
CA ALA A 338 -19.24 12.92 -15.25
C ALA A 338 -20.45 13.65 -14.66
N ARG A 339 -21.63 13.37 -15.22
CA ARG A 339 -22.94 13.71 -14.65
C ARG A 339 -23.78 12.45 -14.45
N ALA A 340 -24.54 12.38 -13.38
CA ALA A 340 -25.54 11.32 -13.21
C ALA A 340 -26.74 11.53 -14.15
N ILE A 341 -27.38 10.42 -14.52
CA ILE A 341 -28.62 10.37 -15.28
C ILE A 341 -29.71 9.86 -14.32
N GLY A 342 -30.71 10.70 -14.06
CA GLY A 342 -31.89 10.30 -13.28
C GLY A 342 -32.27 11.28 -12.17
N PRO A 343 -33.16 10.86 -11.25
CA PRO A 343 -33.81 11.76 -10.29
C PRO A 343 -32.91 12.22 -9.14
N GLY A 344 -31.75 11.58 -8.92
CA GLY A 344 -30.80 11.92 -7.85
C GLY A 344 -29.98 13.21 -8.08
N GLY A 345 -30.31 13.99 -9.12
CA GLY A 345 -29.54 15.16 -9.54
C GLY A 345 -28.31 14.80 -10.39
N PRO A 346 -27.56 15.80 -10.88
CA PRO A 346 -26.44 15.59 -11.79
C PRO A 346 -25.18 15.01 -11.11
N GLY A 347 -25.19 14.81 -9.80
CA GLY A 347 -23.98 14.57 -9.01
C GLY A 347 -23.30 15.88 -8.60
N VAL A 348 -22.24 15.77 -7.81
CA VAL A 348 -21.46 16.92 -7.31
C VAL A 348 -20.04 16.82 -7.83
N GLU A 349 -19.66 17.77 -8.69
CA GLU A 349 -18.26 17.90 -9.10
C GLU A 349 -17.41 18.43 -7.94
N TYR A 350 -16.21 17.88 -7.80
CA TYR A 350 -15.20 18.37 -6.89
C TYR A 350 -13.93 18.67 -7.66
N ARG A 351 -13.45 19.92 -7.56
CA ARG A 351 -12.26 20.40 -8.24
C ARG A 351 -11.44 21.25 -7.28
N LYS A 352 -10.36 20.69 -6.76
CA LYS A 352 -9.41 21.39 -5.89
C LYS A 352 -7.99 21.03 -6.28
N ASN A 353 -7.13 22.05 -6.31
CA ASN A 353 -5.74 21.89 -6.65
C ASN A 353 -4.88 22.83 -5.81
N TYR A 354 -3.72 22.35 -5.40
CA TYR A 354 -2.65 23.14 -4.81
C TYR A 354 -1.37 22.85 -5.60
N GLY A 355 -0.96 23.81 -6.42
CA GLY A 355 0.12 23.59 -7.40
C GLY A 355 -0.22 22.49 -8.43
N THR A 356 0.82 21.86 -8.98
CA THR A 356 0.71 20.86 -10.05
C THR A 356 0.66 19.41 -9.55
N HIS A 357 1.00 19.17 -8.28
CA HIS A 357 1.16 17.82 -7.73
C HIS A 357 0.07 17.44 -6.71
N SER A 358 -0.68 18.42 -6.20
CA SER A 358 -1.77 18.19 -5.25
C SER A 358 -3.09 18.47 -5.94
N VAL A 359 -3.59 17.51 -6.72
CA VAL A 359 -4.79 17.68 -7.57
C VAL A 359 -5.83 16.64 -7.18
N GLU A 360 -7.04 17.12 -6.91
CA GLU A 360 -8.19 16.30 -6.55
C GLU A 360 -9.39 16.71 -7.40
N ILE A 361 -9.70 15.89 -8.41
CA ILE A 361 -10.80 16.12 -9.34
C ILE A 361 -11.62 14.84 -9.49
N HIS A 362 -12.90 14.90 -9.13
CA HIS A 362 -13.85 13.79 -9.27
C HIS A 362 -15.30 14.28 -9.35
N THR A 363 -16.22 13.36 -9.65
CA THR A 363 -17.66 13.57 -9.43
C THR A 363 -18.16 12.62 -8.36
N ALA A 364 -18.83 13.12 -7.32
CA ALA A 364 -19.65 12.30 -6.43
C ALA A 364 -21.00 12.05 -7.10
N LEU A 365 -21.28 10.78 -7.41
CA LEU A 365 -22.48 10.37 -8.15
C LEU A 365 -23.50 9.71 -7.21
N PRO A 366 -24.80 10.02 -7.34
CA PRO A 366 -25.86 9.20 -6.75
C PRO A 366 -25.90 7.79 -7.36
N ALA A 367 -26.61 6.87 -6.71
CA ALA A 367 -26.87 5.55 -7.27
C ALA A 367 -27.64 5.65 -8.60
N GLY A 368 -27.12 5.03 -9.66
CA GLY A 368 -27.78 5.02 -10.97
C GLY A 368 -26.80 4.98 -12.14
N GLU A 369 -27.26 5.50 -13.28
CA GLU A 369 -26.43 5.70 -14.47
C GLU A 369 -25.69 7.02 -14.41
N PHE A 370 -24.53 7.08 -15.07
CA PHE A 370 -23.80 8.31 -15.31
C PHE A 370 -23.40 8.41 -16.78
N THR A 371 -23.05 9.62 -17.19
CA THR A 371 -22.50 9.89 -18.51
C THR A 371 -21.40 10.94 -18.45
N ALA A 372 -20.43 10.83 -19.35
CA ALA A 372 -19.39 11.83 -19.57
C ALA A 372 -19.21 12.06 -21.07
N GLU A 373 -18.93 13.30 -21.45
CA GLU A 373 -18.59 13.67 -22.82
C GLU A 373 -17.07 13.80 -22.91
N LEU A 374 -16.44 12.87 -23.63
CA LEU A 374 -14.99 12.69 -23.68
C LEU A 374 -14.49 12.75 -25.15
N PRO A 375 -13.37 13.44 -25.44
CA PRO A 375 -12.68 13.30 -26.72
C PRO A 375 -12.23 11.85 -26.99
N PRO A 376 -11.99 11.46 -28.26
CA PRO A 376 -11.40 10.15 -28.55
C PRO A 376 -10.07 9.93 -27.83
N GLY A 377 -9.86 8.73 -27.29
CA GLY A 377 -8.65 8.35 -26.56
C GLY A 377 -8.87 7.30 -25.48
N SER A 378 -7.78 6.93 -24.81
CA SER A 378 -7.76 5.97 -23.71
C SER A 378 -8.00 6.66 -22.37
N TYR A 379 -8.94 6.15 -21.57
CA TYR A 379 -9.30 6.72 -20.27
C TYR A 379 -9.26 5.66 -19.18
N THR A 380 -8.79 6.05 -18.00
CA THR A 380 -8.90 5.23 -16.78
C THR A 380 -10.02 5.76 -15.92
N LEU A 381 -11.02 4.92 -15.67
CA LEU A 381 -12.13 5.19 -14.77
C LEU A 381 -11.85 4.52 -13.44
N THR A 382 -11.90 5.28 -12.35
CA THR A 382 -11.81 4.73 -10.99
C THR A 382 -13.06 5.10 -10.20
N ALA A 383 -13.81 4.09 -9.74
CA ALA A 383 -14.89 4.28 -8.79
C ALA A 383 -14.41 3.96 -7.37
N GLU A 384 -14.77 4.80 -6.40
CA GLU A 384 -14.46 4.64 -4.98
C GLU A 384 -15.67 4.92 -4.10
N ARG A 385 -15.80 4.17 -3.00
CA ARG A 385 -16.83 4.36 -1.98
C ARG A 385 -16.24 4.06 -0.59
N GLY A 386 -15.98 5.07 0.22
CA GLY A 386 -15.52 4.92 1.60
C GLY A 386 -14.22 4.13 1.75
N LYS A 387 -14.01 3.57 2.96
CA LYS A 387 -12.83 2.76 3.30
C LYS A 387 -13.11 1.25 3.33
N GLU A 388 -14.37 0.88 3.23
CA GLU A 388 -14.90 -0.49 3.35
C GLU A 388 -14.99 -1.22 2.01
N TRP A 389 -14.76 -0.49 0.91
CA TRP A 389 -14.89 -0.99 -0.46
C TRP A 389 -13.55 -0.92 -1.19
N LEU A 390 -13.28 -1.94 -2.01
CA LEU A 390 -12.16 -1.93 -2.93
C LEU A 390 -12.50 -1.04 -4.14
N PRO A 391 -11.61 -0.12 -4.56
CA PRO A 391 -11.79 0.67 -5.77
C PRO A 391 -11.97 -0.23 -7.00
N ALA A 392 -12.88 0.16 -7.89
CA ALA A 392 -13.04 -0.46 -9.20
C ALA A 392 -12.33 0.39 -10.24
N ILE A 393 -11.38 -0.19 -10.97
CA ILE A 393 -10.60 0.49 -12.01
C ILE A 393 -10.87 -0.20 -13.35
N VAL A 394 -11.28 0.58 -14.34
CA VAL A 394 -11.55 0.10 -15.71
C VAL A 394 -10.89 1.04 -16.70
N GLU A 395 -10.14 0.49 -17.64
CA GLU A 395 -9.61 1.22 -18.80
C GLU A 395 -10.63 1.11 -19.94
N VAL A 396 -10.97 2.23 -20.58
CA VAL A 396 -11.88 2.28 -21.73
C VAL A 396 -11.25 3.07 -22.87
N GLU A 397 -11.52 2.63 -24.09
CA GLU A 397 -11.19 3.38 -25.30
C GLU A 397 -12.44 4.10 -25.80
N ILE A 398 -12.37 5.42 -25.95
CA ILE A 398 -13.42 6.22 -26.56
C ILE A 398 -13.08 6.40 -28.03
N ASP A 399 -13.89 5.83 -28.92
CA ASP A 399 -13.72 5.88 -30.36
C ASP A 399 -14.92 6.55 -31.08
N ASN A 400 -15.48 5.91 -32.10
CA ASN A 400 -16.61 6.42 -32.87
C ASN A 400 -17.97 6.05 -32.26
N GLU A 401 -18.07 4.98 -31.47
CA GLU A 401 -19.33 4.48 -30.94
C GLU A 401 -19.52 4.81 -29.44
N PRO A 402 -20.76 4.98 -28.94
CA PRO A 402 -21.01 5.15 -27.52
C PRO A 402 -20.51 3.96 -26.69
N VAL A 403 -19.71 4.24 -25.66
CA VAL A 403 -19.15 3.21 -24.78
C VAL A 403 -20.04 3.01 -23.56
N GLN A 404 -20.30 1.74 -23.21
CA GLN A 404 -21.04 1.34 -22.02
C GLN A 404 -20.10 0.63 -21.05
N VAL A 405 -20.09 1.04 -19.78
CA VAL A 405 -19.22 0.46 -18.76
C VAL A 405 -19.96 0.17 -17.46
N VAL A 406 -19.58 -0.90 -16.76
CA VAL A 406 -20.06 -1.20 -15.41
C VAL A 406 -18.85 -1.34 -14.48
N LEU A 407 -18.76 -0.46 -13.49
CA LEU A 407 -17.74 -0.53 -12.44
C LEU A 407 -18.32 -1.29 -11.24
N LYS A 408 -17.66 -2.38 -10.85
CA LYS A 408 -18.13 -3.27 -9.77
C LYS A 408 -17.30 -3.08 -8.50
N LEU A 409 -17.88 -2.45 -7.49
CA LEU A 409 -17.25 -2.26 -6.17
C LEU A 409 -17.45 -3.50 -5.31
N ASN A 410 -16.37 -3.97 -4.69
CA ASN A 410 -16.41 -5.13 -3.79
C ASN A 410 -16.25 -4.64 -2.35
N ARG A 411 -17.22 -4.88 -1.49
CA ARG A 411 -17.08 -4.62 -0.06
C ARG A 411 -16.26 -5.73 0.56
N PHE A 412 -15.17 -5.39 1.25
CA PHE A 412 -14.32 -6.39 1.89
C PHE A 412 -14.53 -6.48 3.40
N VAL A 413 -15.20 -5.49 4.00
CA VAL A 413 -15.61 -5.48 5.40
C VAL A 413 -16.86 -4.61 5.56
N ASP A 414 -17.79 -5.04 6.40
CA ASP A 414 -18.92 -4.21 6.84
C ASP A 414 -18.75 -3.93 8.33
N ILE A 415 -18.10 -2.81 8.65
CA ILE A 415 -17.77 -2.48 10.03
C ILE A 415 -18.97 -1.86 10.77
N GLN A 416 -19.98 -1.38 10.02
CA GLN A 416 -21.25 -0.91 10.59
C GLN A 416 -22.03 -2.07 11.23
N GLN A 417 -21.96 -3.28 10.67
CA GLN A 417 -22.49 -4.49 11.33
C GLN A 417 -21.80 -4.82 12.67
N LEU A 418 -20.58 -4.32 12.86
CA LEU A 418 -19.83 -4.42 14.11
C LEU A 418 -20.05 -3.20 15.03
N GLY A 419 -20.99 -2.33 14.68
CA GLY A 419 -21.35 -1.14 15.44
C GLY A 419 -20.45 0.07 15.20
N TRP A 420 -19.53 0.05 14.23
CA TRP A 420 -18.65 1.19 13.97
C TRP A 420 -19.21 2.09 12.86
N PHE A 421 -19.43 3.36 13.16
CA PHE A 421 -19.99 4.34 12.22
C PHE A 421 -19.03 5.50 12.01
N SER A 422 -18.80 5.84 10.75
CA SER A 422 -17.80 6.83 10.34
C SER A 422 -18.27 8.28 10.56
N GLY A 423 -17.33 9.19 10.73
CA GLY A 423 -17.62 10.62 10.69
C GLY A 423 -16.42 11.49 10.38
N GLU A 424 -16.73 12.73 10.04
CA GLU A 424 -15.79 13.79 9.71
C GLU A 424 -16.17 15.07 10.43
N THR A 425 -15.21 15.66 11.14
CA THR A 425 -15.43 16.81 12.04
C THR A 425 -15.01 18.16 11.44
N HIS A 426 -14.23 18.16 10.36
CA HIS A 426 -13.80 19.37 9.64
C HIS A 426 -14.13 19.29 8.14
N CYS A 427 -15.19 19.96 7.73
CA CYS A 427 -15.67 19.97 6.36
C CYS A 427 -16.15 21.38 5.95
N HIS A 428 -15.80 21.81 4.75
CA HIS A 428 -16.14 23.12 4.16
C HIS A 428 -17.01 22.99 2.89
N ARG A 429 -17.61 21.82 2.65
CA ARG A 429 -18.54 21.60 1.52
C ARG A 429 -19.81 22.43 1.72
N ALA A 430 -20.42 22.84 0.62
CA ALA A 430 -21.74 23.47 0.71
C ALA A 430 -22.76 22.44 1.22
N LEU A 431 -23.70 22.87 2.07
CA LEU A 431 -24.69 21.96 2.67
C LEU A 431 -25.53 21.23 1.60
N SER A 432 -25.78 21.85 0.46
CA SER A 432 -26.48 21.26 -0.68
C SER A 432 -25.71 20.13 -1.36
N GLU A 433 -24.39 20.06 -1.20
CA GLU A 433 -23.53 19.02 -1.76
C GLU A 433 -23.44 17.78 -0.86
N LEU A 434 -23.64 17.95 0.45
CA LEU A 434 -23.41 16.91 1.45
C LEU A 434 -24.25 15.64 1.22
N PRO A 435 -25.56 15.69 0.91
CA PRO A 435 -26.34 14.46 0.70
C PRO A 435 -25.72 13.52 -0.33
N THR A 436 -25.32 14.05 -1.49
CA THR A 436 -24.68 13.23 -2.55
C THR A 436 -23.25 12.86 -2.18
N ALA A 437 -22.45 13.78 -1.63
CA ALA A 437 -21.05 13.53 -1.32
C ALA A 437 -20.86 12.51 -0.19
N MET A 438 -21.69 12.58 0.85
CA MET A 438 -21.67 11.65 1.98
C MET A 438 -22.08 10.25 1.54
N LEU A 439 -23.17 10.13 0.78
CA LEU A 439 -23.60 8.84 0.24
C LEU A 439 -22.56 8.25 -0.71
N ALA A 440 -21.89 9.07 -1.53
CA ALA A 440 -20.84 8.61 -2.44
C ALA A 440 -19.60 8.05 -1.70
N ASP A 441 -19.34 8.48 -0.47
CA ASP A 441 -18.19 7.99 0.33
C ASP A 441 -18.57 7.17 1.57
N ASP A 442 -19.84 6.76 1.67
CA ASP A 442 -20.40 5.96 2.76
C ASP A 442 -20.02 6.55 4.13
N LEU A 443 -20.18 7.86 4.27
CA LEU A 443 -19.77 8.64 5.44
C LEU A 443 -20.98 8.95 6.32
N ASN A 444 -21.06 8.31 7.49
CA ASN A 444 -22.29 8.34 8.31
C ASN A 444 -22.58 9.70 8.93
N VAL A 445 -21.56 10.41 9.44
CA VAL A 445 -21.73 11.70 10.11
C VAL A 445 -20.81 12.76 9.51
N THR A 446 -21.31 13.98 9.30
CA THR A 446 -20.46 15.15 8.98
C THR A 446 -20.86 16.34 9.83
N LEU A 447 -19.86 17.09 10.32
CA LEU A 447 -20.02 18.34 11.05
C LEU A 447 -19.43 19.49 10.19
N PRO A 448 -20.18 20.01 9.19
CA PRO A 448 -19.68 21.06 8.32
C PRO A 448 -19.48 22.39 9.07
N ILE A 449 -18.39 23.10 8.76
CA ILE A 449 -18.12 24.45 9.23
C ILE A 449 -18.97 25.43 8.43
N THR A 450 -19.93 26.07 9.10
CA THR A 450 -20.87 27.00 8.48
C THR A 450 -20.66 28.46 8.88
N SER A 451 -19.86 28.68 9.91
CA SER A 451 -19.42 30.00 10.38
C SER A 451 -17.92 29.96 10.63
N TRP A 452 -17.21 30.99 10.16
CA TRP A 452 -15.75 31.03 10.19
C TRP A 452 -15.25 32.47 10.35
N THR A 453 -14.20 32.67 11.16
CA THR A 453 -13.50 33.95 11.29
C THR A 453 -11.99 33.75 11.32
N THR A 454 -11.26 34.77 10.87
CA THR A 454 -9.80 34.86 10.98
C THR A 454 -9.30 35.92 11.95
N GLU A 455 -10.23 36.68 12.51
CA GLU A 455 -9.97 37.80 13.43
C GLU A 455 -10.27 37.40 14.88
N SER A 456 -9.33 37.66 15.79
CA SER A 456 -9.47 37.26 17.20
C SER A 456 -10.58 38.00 17.96
N ASP A 457 -10.94 39.20 17.52
CA ASP A 457 -11.89 40.12 18.14
C ASP A 457 -13.24 40.17 17.41
N THR A 458 -13.47 39.23 16.49
CA THR A 458 -14.70 39.16 15.69
C THR A 458 -15.44 37.88 15.99
N VAL A 459 -16.74 38.01 16.24
CA VAL A 459 -17.66 36.86 16.28
C VAL A 459 -17.85 36.39 14.85
N PRO A 460 -17.66 35.08 14.55
CA PRO A 460 -17.90 34.53 13.22
C PRO A 460 -19.26 34.96 12.68
N PRO A 461 -19.33 35.48 11.45
CA PRO A 461 -20.59 35.89 10.86
C PRO A 461 -21.54 34.69 10.79
N PRO A 462 -22.86 34.93 10.96
CA PRO A 462 -23.83 33.87 10.78
C PRO A 462 -23.78 33.36 9.32
N PRO A 463 -24.19 32.12 9.08
CA PRO A 463 -24.34 31.59 7.72
C PRO A 463 -25.28 32.49 6.90
N LYS A 464 -25.06 32.54 5.58
CA LYS A 464 -25.84 33.41 4.66
C LYS A 464 -27.34 33.13 4.71
N GLU A 465 -27.71 31.87 4.95
CA GLU A 465 -29.08 31.44 5.16
C GLU A 465 -29.24 31.05 6.64
N PRO A 466 -30.36 31.43 7.30
CA PRO A 466 -30.62 31.01 8.68
C PRO A 466 -30.61 29.49 8.80
N LEU A 467 -29.66 28.95 9.58
CA LEU A 467 -29.60 27.52 9.86
C LEU A 467 -30.29 27.21 11.19
N GLU A 468 -31.14 26.18 11.17
CA GLU A 468 -31.69 25.60 12.39
C GLU A 468 -30.70 24.59 12.98
N ALA A 469 -30.56 24.58 14.31
CA ALA A 469 -29.79 23.59 15.04
C ALA A 469 -30.57 22.27 15.13
N LYS A 470 -30.76 21.63 13.98
CA LYS A 470 -31.55 20.42 13.81
C LYS A 470 -30.74 19.41 12.98
N LEU A 471 -30.80 18.14 13.39
CA LEU A 471 -30.21 17.04 12.65
C LEU A 471 -30.83 16.96 11.26
N VAL A 472 -29.99 16.94 10.22
CA VAL A 472 -30.44 16.70 8.85
C VAL A 472 -30.18 15.25 8.50
N GLU A 473 -31.25 14.50 8.29
CA GLU A 473 -31.19 13.10 7.88
C GLU A 473 -31.17 13.00 6.35
N ILE A 474 -30.18 12.29 5.82
CA ILE A 474 -30.10 11.94 4.39
C ILE A 474 -30.76 10.58 4.18
N ASP A 475 -30.43 9.61 5.03
CA ASP A 475 -31.04 8.29 5.14
C ASP A 475 -30.92 7.79 6.61
N PRO A 476 -31.37 6.57 6.95
CA PRO A 476 -31.34 6.06 8.32
C PRO A 476 -29.96 6.01 9.00
N THR A 477 -28.84 6.02 8.27
CA THR A 477 -27.48 5.93 8.81
C THR A 477 -26.56 7.08 8.38
N HIS A 478 -27.04 8.02 7.55
CA HIS A 478 -26.29 9.16 7.05
C HIS A 478 -26.96 10.47 7.45
N VAL A 479 -26.26 11.27 8.26
CA VAL A 479 -26.79 12.51 8.84
C VAL A 479 -25.70 13.58 8.95
N TYR A 480 -26.08 14.85 8.92
CA TYR A 480 -25.15 15.92 9.30
C TYR A 480 -25.78 16.92 10.26
N TRP A 481 -24.94 17.53 11.08
CA TRP A 481 -25.35 18.61 11.98
C TRP A 481 -24.87 19.95 11.42
N PRO A 482 -25.77 20.84 10.99
CA PRO A 482 -25.39 21.97 10.15
C PRO A 482 -24.75 23.13 10.92
N LEU A 483 -24.82 23.18 12.26
CA LEU A 483 -24.36 24.34 13.02
C LEU A 483 -23.03 24.05 13.74
N ASN A 484 -21.93 24.43 13.08
CA ASN A 484 -20.57 24.35 13.63
C ASN A 484 -19.77 25.60 13.24
N THR A 485 -18.81 25.97 14.08
CA THR A 485 -18.06 27.22 13.94
C THR A 485 -16.56 27.00 14.04
N GLU A 486 -15.77 27.64 13.17
CA GLU A 486 -14.31 27.64 13.20
C GLU A 486 -13.76 29.04 13.54
N TYR A 487 -12.78 29.06 14.45
CA TYR A 487 -11.96 30.24 14.75
C TYR A 487 -10.54 29.97 14.27
N GLU A 488 -10.21 30.35 13.03
CA GLU A 488 -8.90 30.13 12.41
C GLU A 488 -8.08 31.43 12.40
N ILE A 489 -7.38 31.69 13.49
CA ILE A 489 -6.92 33.04 13.80
C ILE A 489 -5.60 33.36 13.09
N PHE A 490 -5.70 34.23 12.09
CA PHE A 490 -4.58 34.83 11.37
C PHE A 490 -4.24 36.24 11.85
N ASN A 491 -5.22 36.92 12.47
CA ASN A 491 -5.08 38.30 12.91
C ASN A 491 -5.50 38.46 14.38
N VAL A 492 -4.69 39.20 15.15
CA VAL A 492 -4.99 39.58 16.52
C VAL A 492 -5.03 41.10 16.61
N ALA A 493 -6.17 41.63 17.09
CA ALA A 493 -6.45 43.06 17.07
C ALA A 493 -6.19 43.69 15.68
N ARG A 494 -6.66 43.00 14.62
CA ARG A 494 -6.53 43.38 13.21
C ARG A 494 -5.09 43.51 12.70
N LYS A 495 -4.14 42.86 13.37
CA LYS A 495 -2.75 42.78 12.94
C LYS A 495 -2.38 41.32 12.64
N PRO A 496 -1.61 41.05 11.57
CA PRO A 496 -1.14 39.70 11.26
C PRO A 496 -0.43 39.07 12.46
N HIS A 497 -1.05 38.04 13.01
CA HIS A 497 -0.52 37.23 14.10
C HIS A 497 -1.27 35.88 14.11
N MET A 498 -0.66 34.88 13.49
CA MET A 498 -1.22 33.53 13.36
C MET A 498 -1.15 32.79 14.70
N LEU A 499 -2.29 32.36 15.24
CA LEU A 499 -2.36 31.73 16.57
C LEU A 499 -2.73 30.24 16.52
N GLY A 500 -3.80 29.87 15.82
CA GLY A 500 -4.25 28.49 15.67
C GLY A 500 -5.66 28.42 15.09
N ALA A 501 -6.18 27.20 15.00
CA ALA A 501 -7.58 26.95 14.77
C ALA A 501 -8.21 26.21 15.95
N VAL A 502 -9.44 26.54 16.28
CA VAL A 502 -10.28 25.78 17.22
C VAL A 502 -11.71 25.74 16.69
N PHE A 503 -12.34 24.58 16.74
CA PHE A 503 -13.71 24.39 16.26
C PHE A 503 -14.68 24.19 17.42
N ALA A 504 -15.87 24.73 17.28
CA ALA A 504 -17.01 24.46 18.13
C ALA A 504 -18.01 23.60 17.36
N LEU A 505 -18.17 22.35 17.78
CA LEU A 505 -18.88 21.32 17.05
C LEU A 505 -20.17 20.88 17.76
N ASN A 506 -21.23 20.59 17.00
CA ASN A 506 -22.56 20.18 17.48
C ASN A 506 -23.29 21.27 18.30
N GLN A 507 -23.20 22.51 17.85
CA GLN A 507 -23.78 23.68 18.53
C GLN A 507 -25.31 23.66 18.50
N LYS A 508 -25.96 24.17 19.55
CA LYS A 508 -27.42 24.31 19.60
C LYS A 508 -27.89 25.72 19.24
N LYS A 509 -27.00 26.70 19.32
CA LYS A 509 -27.23 28.11 18.99
C LYS A 509 -25.95 28.73 18.42
N PRO A 510 -26.05 29.72 17.51
CA PRO A 510 -24.88 30.47 17.06
C PRO A 510 -24.15 31.10 18.24
N LEU A 511 -22.82 31.13 18.18
CA LEU A 511 -21.98 31.73 19.22
C LEU A 511 -22.05 33.25 19.19
N LYS A 512 -21.84 33.85 20.35
CA LYS A 512 -21.80 35.31 20.54
C LYS A 512 -20.44 35.80 21.02
N SER A 513 -19.57 34.89 21.45
CA SER A 513 -18.24 35.23 21.94
C SER A 513 -17.23 35.38 20.79
N THR A 514 -16.25 36.26 20.99
CA THR A 514 -14.99 36.26 20.23
C THR A 514 -14.07 35.19 20.81
N VAL A 515 -12.99 34.81 20.09
CA VAL A 515 -12.01 33.85 20.62
C VAL A 515 -11.08 34.46 21.68
N SER A 516 -10.89 35.77 21.66
CA SER A 516 -10.08 36.47 22.67
C SER A 516 -11.00 37.31 23.57
N PRO A 517 -11.06 37.03 24.89
CA PRO A 517 -10.37 35.95 25.61
C PRO A 517 -10.98 34.55 25.38
N VAL A 518 -10.17 33.49 25.48
CA VAL A 518 -10.56 32.11 25.11
C VAL A 518 -11.54 31.44 26.08
N GLY A 519 -11.54 31.85 27.35
CA GLY A 519 -12.35 31.24 28.41
C GLY A 519 -13.86 31.38 28.21
N PRO A 520 -14.39 32.60 28.00
CA PRO A 520 -15.82 32.80 27.74
C PRO A 520 -16.35 32.01 26.53
N LEU A 521 -15.58 31.96 25.45
CA LEU A 521 -15.91 31.12 24.29
C LEU A 521 -16.02 29.64 24.70
N ALA A 522 -15.04 29.13 25.43
CA ALA A 522 -15.06 27.73 25.87
C ALA A 522 -16.27 27.42 26.76
N THR A 523 -16.60 28.30 27.71
CA THR A 523 -17.81 28.18 28.52
C THR A 523 -19.08 28.20 27.66
N GLU A 524 -19.20 29.13 26.70
CA GLU A 524 -20.36 29.21 25.82
C GLU A 524 -20.54 27.93 24.98
N VAL A 525 -19.45 27.33 24.50
CA VAL A 525 -19.50 26.08 23.73
C VAL A 525 -19.95 24.92 24.62
N HIS A 526 -19.32 24.74 25.79
CA HIS A 526 -19.65 23.65 26.71
C HIS A 526 -21.05 23.77 27.33
N ASP A 527 -21.54 24.99 27.59
CA ASP A 527 -22.91 25.23 28.09
C ASP A 527 -23.99 24.78 27.10
N GLN A 528 -23.66 24.70 25.81
CA GLN A 528 -24.55 24.13 24.79
C GLN A 528 -24.46 22.60 24.68
N GLY A 529 -23.54 21.95 25.39
CA GLY A 529 -23.19 20.54 25.21
C GLY A 529 -22.42 20.26 23.90
N ALA A 530 -21.88 21.31 23.27
CA ALA A 530 -21.01 21.22 22.11
C ALA A 530 -19.56 20.86 22.54
N LEU A 531 -18.76 20.40 21.58
CA LEU A 531 -17.38 19.99 21.82
C LEU A 531 -16.39 20.97 21.18
N LEU A 532 -15.24 21.17 21.83
CA LEU A 532 -14.13 21.94 21.28
C LEU A 532 -13.09 21.03 20.63
N GLU A 533 -12.82 21.24 19.34
CA GLU A 533 -11.78 20.49 18.61
C GLU A 533 -10.55 21.37 18.35
N LEU A 534 -9.37 20.83 18.67
CA LEU A 534 -8.10 21.41 18.28
C LEU A 534 -7.70 20.90 16.90
N ASP A 535 -7.46 21.86 16.01
CA ASP A 535 -6.87 21.63 14.69
C ASP A 535 -5.46 22.23 14.64
N LYS A 536 -4.62 21.72 13.71
CA LYS A 536 -3.25 22.16 13.44
C LYS A 536 -2.45 22.34 14.74
N HIS A 537 -2.23 21.22 15.41
CA HIS A 537 -1.55 21.10 16.70
C HIS A 537 -0.13 21.70 16.78
N ASN A 538 0.45 22.11 15.66
CA ASN A 538 1.76 22.75 15.56
C ASN A 538 1.70 24.28 15.42
N TRP A 539 0.55 24.90 15.67
CA TRP A 539 0.43 26.35 15.68
C TRP A 539 0.77 26.97 17.06
N PRO A 540 1.11 28.28 17.12
CA PRO A 540 1.67 28.92 18.30
C PRO A 540 0.94 28.78 19.62
N TRP A 541 -0.40 28.74 19.62
CA TRP A 541 -1.15 28.62 20.87
C TRP A 541 -1.75 27.23 21.11
N SER A 542 -1.56 26.27 20.21
CA SER A 542 -2.28 24.98 20.21
C SER A 542 -2.08 24.23 21.54
N MET A 543 -0.87 24.27 22.10
CA MET A 543 -0.57 23.68 23.41
C MET A 543 -1.16 24.44 24.59
N MET A 544 -1.34 25.75 24.47
CA MET A 544 -1.88 26.60 25.53
C MET A 544 -3.41 26.47 25.61
N ILE A 545 -4.10 26.39 24.47
CA ILE A 545 -5.56 26.34 24.47
C ILE A 545 -6.12 25.03 25.04
N VAL A 546 -5.37 23.93 25.00
CA VAL A 546 -5.78 22.65 25.60
C VAL A 546 -6.16 22.81 27.09
N PRO A 547 -5.27 23.27 27.99
CA PRO A 547 -5.64 23.48 29.39
C PRO A 547 -6.57 24.67 29.63
N THR A 548 -6.49 25.76 28.85
CA THR A 548 -7.26 26.98 29.15
C THR A 548 -8.69 26.95 28.62
N MET A 549 -8.90 26.35 27.45
CA MET A 549 -10.23 26.16 26.87
C MET A 549 -10.84 24.82 27.26
N LYS A 550 -10.06 23.91 27.87
CA LYS A 550 -10.48 22.52 28.15
C LYS A 550 -10.92 21.84 26.86
N VAL A 551 -10.03 21.86 25.86
CA VAL A 551 -10.26 21.25 24.54
C VAL A 551 -10.66 19.77 24.72
N ASP A 552 -11.60 19.36 23.88
CA ASP A 552 -12.22 18.04 23.93
C ASP A 552 -11.58 17.03 22.97
N LEU A 553 -11.50 17.47 21.72
CA LEU A 553 -11.16 16.64 20.57
C LEU A 553 -9.81 17.08 20.00
N TYR A 554 -9.08 16.13 19.45
CA TYR A 554 -7.81 16.37 18.77
C TYR A 554 -7.89 15.81 17.37
N GLU A 555 -7.82 16.68 16.37
CA GLU A 555 -7.93 16.29 14.97
C GLU A 555 -6.64 15.60 14.51
N LEU A 556 -6.58 14.30 14.77
CA LEU A 556 -5.39 13.48 14.58
C LEU A 556 -5.09 13.30 13.09
N THR A 557 -6.14 13.10 12.28
CA THR A 557 -6.04 13.24 10.83
C THR A 557 -6.61 14.59 10.42
N ASN A 558 -5.80 15.63 10.53
CA ASN A 558 -6.19 16.98 10.16
C ASN A 558 -6.14 17.24 8.65
N ASN A 559 -6.57 18.44 8.30
CA ASN A 559 -6.74 18.92 6.95
C ASN A 559 -5.42 19.08 6.13
N HIS A 560 -4.27 18.66 6.66
CA HIS A 560 -2.96 18.62 6.00
C HIS A 560 -2.52 17.21 5.60
N ILE A 561 -3.25 16.18 6.04
CA ILE A 561 -3.01 14.79 5.65
C ILE A 561 -3.79 14.50 4.38
N TRP A 562 -3.09 14.48 3.26
CA TRP A 562 -3.69 14.35 1.93
C TRP A 562 -3.32 13.02 1.28
N ARG A 563 -4.17 12.56 0.38
CA ARG A 563 -3.81 11.47 -0.55
C ARG A 563 -3.01 11.95 -1.76
N THR A 564 -2.95 13.26 -1.96
CA THR A 564 -2.21 13.94 -3.03
C THR A 564 -0.88 14.45 -2.48
N GLY A 565 -0.01 15.06 -3.30
CA GLY A 565 1.30 15.50 -2.83
C GLY A 565 1.21 16.46 -1.63
N PHE A 566 1.99 16.20 -0.58
CA PHE A 566 2.06 17.07 0.59
C PHE A 566 2.65 18.45 0.26
N HIS A 567 2.08 19.53 0.81
CA HIS A 567 2.45 20.91 0.43
C HIS A 567 2.98 21.77 1.58
N PHE A 568 2.89 21.35 2.84
CA PHE A 568 3.02 22.26 3.99
C PHE A 568 4.29 22.08 4.82
N GLY A 569 5.45 21.98 4.18
CA GLY A 569 6.71 21.70 4.88
C GLY A 569 7.16 22.78 5.89
N ARG A 570 6.87 24.07 5.65
CA ARG A 570 7.32 25.20 6.50
C ARG A 570 6.19 26.04 7.10
N TRP A 571 4.96 25.54 7.06
CA TRP A 571 3.80 26.39 7.33
C TRP A 571 3.55 26.67 8.82
N ALA A 572 4.01 25.80 9.70
CA ALA A 572 3.76 25.87 11.14
C ALA A 572 5.06 25.97 11.95
N ILE A 573 4.93 25.97 13.29
CA ILE A 573 6.09 25.90 14.19
C ILE A 573 6.89 24.66 13.84
N GLN A 574 8.20 24.85 13.72
CA GLN A 574 9.11 23.75 13.46
C GLN A 574 9.28 22.93 14.74
N PRO A 575 9.25 21.59 14.68
CA PRO A 575 9.52 20.78 15.86
C PRO A 575 10.92 21.09 16.39
N PRO A 576 11.16 21.03 17.70
CA PRO A 576 12.50 21.03 18.24
C PRO A 576 13.31 19.82 17.74
N ASP A 577 14.63 19.95 17.65
CA ASP A 577 15.51 18.89 17.11
C ASP A 577 15.37 17.55 17.86
N TYR A 578 15.10 17.59 19.17
CA TYR A 578 14.95 16.38 19.98
C TYR A 578 13.76 15.49 19.59
N MET A 579 12.77 16.02 18.85
CA MET A 579 11.62 15.25 18.38
C MET A 579 11.97 14.36 17.17
N ASN A 580 13.13 14.57 16.54
CA ASN A 580 13.60 13.77 15.39
C ASN A 580 12.58 13.66 14.23
N ALA A 581 11.70 14.65 14.07
CA ALA A 581 10.71 14.64 12.98
C ALA A 581 11.38 14.80 11.62
N GLU A 582 10.99 13.97 10.66
CA GLU A 582 11.59 13.90 9.32
C GLU A 582 11.48 15.22 8.53
N ARG A 583 12.56 15.61 7.85
CA ARG A 583 12.64 16.85 7.06
C ARG A 583 13.41 16.65 5.76
N ASP A 584 13.10 17.47 4.77
CA ASP A 584 13.85 17.64 3.53
C ASP A 584 14.24 19.12 3.31
N ALA A 585 14.76 19.43 2.12
CA ALA A 585 15.13 20.81 1.75
C ALA A 585 13.96 21.80 1.83
N ASN A 586 12.72 21.34 1.78
CA ASN A 586 11.50 22.13 1.82
C ASN A 586 10.83 22.18 3.20
N GLY A 587 11.44 21.62 4.25
CA GLY A 587 10.89 21.63 5.62
C GLY A 587 10.48 20.24 6.08
N LEU A 588 9.38 20.12 6.82
CA LEU A 588 8.83 18.81 7.20
C LEU A 588 8.41 18.03 5.94
N THR A 589 8.73 16.74 5.91
CA THR A 589 8.08 15.82 4.98
C THR A 589 6.66 15.50 5.48
N GLU A 590 5.85 14.85 4.65
CA GLU A 590 4.53 14.38 5.10
C GLU A 590 4.63 13.50 6.36
N ASN A 591 5.61 12.59 6.36
CA ASN A 591 5.86 11.72 7.50
C ASN A 591 6.29 12.53 8.73
N GLY A 592 7.21 13.49 8.58
CA GLY A 592 7.63 14.37 9.67
C GLY A 592 6.48 15.21 10.25
N TRP A 593 5.54 15.65 9.42
CA TRP A 593 4.33 16.35 9.87
C TRP A 593 3.43 15.45 10.74
N ILE A 594 3.19 14.22 10.28
CA ILE A 594 2.38 13.22 10.99
C ILE A 594 3.05 12.84 12.32
N GLU A 595 4.35 12.55 12.30
CA GLU A 595 5.14 12.22 13.49
C GLU A 595 5.09 13.35 14.52
N PHE A 596 5.26 14.60 14.09
CA PHE A 596 5.20 15.73 15.00
C PHE A 596 3.81 15.84 15.66
N GLY A 597 2.73 15.59 14.91
CA GLY A 597 1.38 15.56 15.45
C GLY A 597 1.12 14.43 16.44
N LEU A 598 1.60 13.24 16.15
CA LEU A 598 1.49 12.10 17.05
C LEU A 598 2.27 12.33 18.34
N GLN A 599 3.49 12.85 18.25
CA GLN A 599 4.30 13.16 19.43
C GLN A 599 3.65 14.20 20.34
N ASN A 600 3.07 15.26 19.76
CA ASN A 600 2.31 16.26 20.52
C ASN A 600 1.07 15.66 21.19
N TYR A 601 0.31 14.83 20.47
CA TYR A 601 -0.85 14.14 21.01
C TYR A 601 -0.46 13.28 22.23
N TYR A 602 0.56 12.43 22.09
CA TYR A 602 1.04 11.60 23.20
C TYR A 602 1.61 12.41 24.36
N ALA A 603 2.29 13.53 24.10
CA ALA A 603 2.76 14.43 25.16
C ALA A 603 1.58 14.99 25.98
N LEU A 604 0.51 15.44 25.32
CA LEU A 604 -0.70 15.94 25.99
C LEU A 604 -1.41 14.83 26.78
N LEU A 605 -1.51 13.62 26.23
CA LEU A 605 -2.06 12.47 26.96
C LEU A 605 -1.21 12.14 28.20
N ASN A 606 0.12 12.16 28.08
CA ASN A 606 1.05 11.94 29.20
C ASN A 606 0.95 13.03 30.27
N CYS A 607 0.54 14.25 29.91
CA CYS A 607 0.21 15.31 30.86
C CYS A 607 -1.16 15.14 31.53
N GLY A 608 -1.91 14.08 31.21
CA GLY A 608 -3.21 13.76 31.80
C GLY A 608 -4.40 14.42 31.10
N PHE A 609 -4.21 15.06 29.94
CA PHE A 609 -5.32 15.59 29.16
C PHE A 609 -6.01 14.46 28.40
N ARG A 610 -7.33 14.34 28.53
CA ARG A 610 -8.13 13.31 27.85
C ARG A 610 -8.69 13.84 26.53
N LEU A 611 -7.82 13.90 25.53
CA LEU A 611 -8.15 14.35 24.18
C LEU A 611 -8.60 13.18 23.30
N ARG A 612 -9.84 13.22 22.81
CA ARG A 612 -10.40 12.15 21.99
C ARG A 612 -10.02 12.38 20.53
N PRO A 613 -9.45 11.39 19.83
CA PRO A 613 -8.94 11.61 18.49
C PRO A 613 -10.09 11.66 17.49
N THR A 614 -9.98 12.57 16.53
CA THR A 614 -10.94 12.80 15.43
C THR A 614 -10.21 12.95 14.10
N GLY A 615 -10.98 13.13 13.03
CA GLY A 615 -10.44 13.32 11.70
C GLY A 615 -11.32 14.21 10.85
N GLY A 616 -10.67 15.06 10.06
CA GLY A 616 -11.31 15.94 9.11
C GLY A 616 -10.35 16.42 8.04
N THR A 617 -10.91 16.64 6.87
CA THR A 617 -10.14 16.85 5.63
C THR A 617 -10.15 18.31 5.20
N ALA A 618 -11.05 19.13 5.76
CA ALA A 618 -11.47 20.41 5.18
C ALA A 618 -11.85 20.28 3.69
N SER A 619 -12.47 19.16 3.31
CA SER A 619 -13.05 19.01 1.97
C SER A 619 -13.95 20.20 1.65
N GLY A 620 -13.77 20.80 0.49
CA GLY A 620 -14.34 22.10 0.12
C GLY A 620 -13.28 23.18 -0.07
N VAL A 621 -12.15 23.11 0.64
CA VAL A 621 -11.04 24.07 0.49
C VAL A 621 -9.70 23.41 0.15
N HIS A 622 -9.52 22.10 0.35
CA HIS A 622 -8.26 21.38 0.08
C HIS A 622 -8.37 20.27 -0.98
N PRO A 623 -7.27 19.86 -1.64
CA PRO A 623 -7.25 18.79 -2.64
C PRO A 623 -7.31 17.39 -1.99
N VAL A 624 -8.40 17.13 -1.28
CA VAL A 624 -8.69 15.90 -0.56
C VAL A 624 -10.20 15.66 -0.61
N PRO A 625 -10.65 14.43 -0.88
CA PRO A 625 -12.08 14.17 -0.98
C PRO A 625 -12.69 14.04 0.43
N LEU A 626 -13.99 14.32 0.54
CA LEU A 626 -14.75 14.17 1.79
C LEU A 626 -14.55 12.77 2.37
N GLY A 627 -14.35 12.64 3.67
CA GLY A 627 -14.19 11.37 4.38
C GLY A 627 -12.86 10.66 4.13
N TYR A 628 -11.85 11.32 3.56
CA TYR A 628 -10.54 10.69 3.37
C TYR A 628 -9.86 10.36 4.70
N GLY A 629 -9.69 11.35 5.58
CA GLY A 629 -9.42 11.14 7.00
C GLY A 629 -10.77 11.11 7.73
N ARG A 630 -11.00 10.07 8.53
CA ARG A 630 -12.28 9.90 9.23
C ARG A 630 -12.09 9.24 10.58
N VAL A 631 -13.01 9.52 11.49
CA VAL A 631 -13.16 8.82 12.76
C VAL A 631 -14.25 7.76 12.64
N TYR A 632 -14.06 6.58 13.22
CA TYR A 632 -15.13 5.59 13.42
C TYR A 632 -15.49 5.56 14.89
N VAL A 633 -16.78 5.63 15.20
CA VAL A 633 -17.30 5.63 16.58
C VAL A 633 -18.18 4.40 16.78
N HIS A 634 -18.01 3.73 17.92
CA HIS A 634 -18.73 2.49 18.23
C HIS A 634 -20.11 2.75 18.87
N CYS A 635 -21.18 2.44 18.14
CA CYS A 635 -22.57 2.42 18.56
C CYS A 635 -23.11 0.96 18.54
N PRO A 636 -23.09 0.22 19.67
CA PRO A 636 -23.38 -1.22 19.68
C PRO A 636 -24.84 -1.57 19.39
N ASN A 637 -25.77 -0.63 19.53
CA ASN A 637 -27.20 -0.85 19.32
C ASN A 637 -27.67 -0.37 17.93
N GLY A 638 -26.74 -0.20 16.99
CA GLY A 638 -27.01 0.41 15.68
C GLY A 638 -26.82 1.93 15.69
N PHE A 639 -27.05 2.55 14.53
CA PHE A 639 -26.82 3.98 14.36
C PHE A 639 -27.88 4.82 15.08
N ASN A 640 -27.41 5.76 15.89
CA ASN A 640 -28.17 6.88 16.43
C ASN A 640 -27.21 8.05 16.61
N TYR A 641 -27.60 9.25 16.16
CA TYR A 641 -26.70 10.41 16.18
C TYR A 641 -26.27 10.83 17.60
N ASP A 642 -27.19 10.82 18.56
CA ASP A 642 -26.86 11.19 19.94
C ASP A 642 -25.94 10.14 20.58
N ASP A 643 -26.14 8.85 20.28
CA ASP A 643 -25.25 7.77 20.71
C ASP A 643 -23.86 7.92 20.08
N TRP A 644 -23.81 8.30 18.80
CA TRP A 644 -22.57 8.58 18.08
C TRP A 644 -21.80 9.75 18.73
N MET A 645 -22.47 10.88 19.00
CA MET A 645 -21.84 12.01 19.69
C MET A 645 -21.36 11.63 21.10
N ARG A 646 -22.12 10.82 21.85
CA ARG A 646 -21.69 10.33 23.16
C ARG A 646 -20.50 9.38 23.06
N GLY A 647 -20.47 8.50 22.07
CA GLY A 647 -19.36 7.58 21.81
C GLY A 647 -18.07 8.31 21.43
N LEU A 648 -18.17 9.34 20.58
CA LEU A 648 -17.07 10.24 20.22
C LEU A 648 -16.54 10.93 21.48
N ASN A 649 -17.43 11.50 22.29
CA ASN A 649 -17.08 12.16 23.53
C ASN A 649 -16.42 11.22 24.56
N ALA A 650 -16.84 9.95 24.60
CA ALA A 650 -16.21 8.93 25.45
C ALA A 650 -14.80 8.50 24.96
N GLY A 651 -14.50 8.72 23.68
CA GLY A 651 -13.29 8.23 23.03
C GLY A 651 -13.41 6.76 22.59
N ASN A 652 -14.64 6.25 22.46
CA ASN A 652 -14.93 4.91 21.92
C ASN A 652 -14.80 4.94 20.39
N SER A 653 -13.62 5.37 19.92
CA SER A 653 -13.36 5.69 18.53
C SER A 653 -11.96 5.29 18.09
N PHE A 654 -11.76 5.20 16.78
CA PHE A 654 -10.44 5.19 16.16
C PHE A 654 -10.44 6.10 14.92
N VAL A 655 -9.27 6.59 14.53
CA VAL A 655 -9.10 7.49 13.37
C VAL A 655 -8.26 6.80 12.31
N THR A 656 -8.60 6.98 11.03
CA THR A 656 -7.88 6.34 9.92
C THR A 656 -7.99 7.11 8.60
N THR A 657 -7.00 6.90 7.74
CA THR A 657 -7.03 7.27 6.31
C THR A 657 -7.13 6.05 5.39
N GLY A 658 -7.15 4.83 5.93
CA GLY A 658 -7.15 3.59 5.13
C GLY A 658 -7.38 2.32 5.94
N PRO A 659 -6.48 1.93 6.86
CA PRO A 659 -6.67 0.73 7.67
C PRO A 659 -7.90 0.81 8.56
N LEU A 660 -8.76 -0.19 8.48
CA LEU A 660 -9.90 -0.40 9.36
C LEU A 660 -9.49 -1.37 10.46
N MET A 661 -10.00 -1.16 11.67
CA MET A 661 -9.63 -1.99 12.81
C MET A 661 -10.81 -2.19 13.77
N ASP A 662 -10.86 -3.36 14.39
CA ASP A 662 -11.57 -3.59 15.66
C ASP A 662 -10.56 -4.21 16.61
N VAL A 663 -9.96 -3.35 17.44
CA VAL A 663 -8.88 -3.71 18.36
C VAL A 663 -9.31 -3.35 19.78
N ARG A 664 -9.10 -4.28 20.70
CA ARG A 664 -9.55 -4.20 22.10
C ARG A 664 -8.39 -4.54 23.02
N LEU A 665 -8.31 -3.82 24.13
CA LEU A 665 -7.36 -4.11 25.21
C LEU A 665 -8.13 -4.75 26.36
N SER A 666 -7.83 -6.00 26.68
CA SER A 666 -8.54 -6.82 27.66
C SER A 666 -10.06 -6.76 27.46
N LYS A 667 -10.49 -6.88 26.20
CA LYS A 667 -11.88 -6.78 25.71
C LYS A 667 -12.55 -5.41 25.87
N GLN A 668 -11.83 -4.40 26.34
CA GLN A 668 -12.33 -3.03 26.45
C GLN A 668 -12.13 -2.26 25.15
N LEU A 669 -13.05 -1.34 24.88
CA LEU A 669 -12.96 -0.40 23.75
C LEU A 669 -11.84 0.63 23.96
N PRO A 670 -11.36 1.27 22.87
CA PRO A 670 -10.66 2.54 22.97
C PRO A 670 -11.39 3.52 23.90
N GLY A 671 -10.64 4.35 24.63
CA GLY A 671 -11.20 5.30 25.60
C GLY A 671 -11.48 4.71 27.00
N HIS A 672 -11.35 3.40 27.22
CA HIS A 672 -11.46 2.80 28.55
C HIS A 672 -10.32 3.26 29.48
N THR A 673 -10.65 3.53 30.75
CA THR A 673 -9.67 3.87 31.79
C THR A 673 -9.45 2.68 32.71
N PHE A 674 -8.28 2.06 32.62
CA PHE A 674 -7.88 1.01 33.56
C PHE A 674 -7.43 1.63 34.88
N LYS A 675 -7.98 1.14 35.99
CA LYS A 675 -7.51 1.47 37.34
C LYS A 675 -6.65 0.31 37.83
N GLN A 676 -5.39 0.58 38.13
CA GLN A 676 -4.46 -0.43 38.62
C GLN A 676 -4.25 -0.26 40.13
N THR A 677 -4.38 -1.35 40.89
CA THR A 677 -4.13 -1.40 42.34
C THR A 677 -2.87 -2.18 42.70
N GLU A 678 -2.28 -2.92 41.75
CA GLU A 678 -1.09 -3.75 41.92
C GLU A 678 0.12 -3.14 41.20
N ALA A 679 1.34 -3.52 41.56
CA ALA A 679 2.56 -2.96 40.96
C ALA A 679 2.74 -3.33 39.46
N GLU A 680 2.21 -4.48 39.04
CA GLU A 680 2.25 -4.95 37.66
C GLU A 680 0.85 -5.32 37.17
N ALA A 681 0.54 -5.01 35.90
CA ALA A 681 -0.69 -5.42 35.24
C ALA A 681 -0.36 -6.01 33.87
N LYS A 682 -1.07 -7.10 33.52
CA LYS A 682 -1.00 -7.71 32.19
C LYS A 682 -2.26 -7.38 31.43
N TYR A 683 -2.10 -6.81 30.24
CA TYR A 683 -3.19 -6.53 29.31
C TYR A 683 -3.06 -7.41 28.08
N GLN A 684 -4.19 -7.87 27.53
CA GLN A 684 -4.24 -8.66 26.31
C GLN A 684 -4.75 -7.80 25.16
N LEU A 685 -4.05 -7.80 24.02
CA LEU A 685 -4.51 -7.13 22.81
C LEU A 685 -5.19 -8.15 21.91
N ASP A 686 -6.45 -7.91 21.57
CA ASP A 686 -7.24 -8.78 20.69
C ASP A 686 -7.86 -7.94 19.56
N GLY A 687 -7.89 -8.46 18.34
CA GLY A 687 -8.54 -7.75 17.24
C GLY A 687 -7.98 -8.06 15.86
N TRP A 688 -8.42 -7.29 14.89
CA TRP A 688 -7.93 -7.33 13.51
C TRP A 688 -7.69 -5.92 12.98
N ILE A 689 -6.79 -5.83 12.00
CA ILE A 689 -6.55 -4.63 11.20
C ILE A 689 -6.57 -5.07 9.74
N TYR A 690 -7.45 -4.47 8.95
CA TYR A 690 -7.56 -4.70 7.50
C TYR A 690 -7.31 -3.40 6.76
N SER A 691 -6.76 -3.48 5.57
CA SER A 691 -6.65 -2.33 4.70
C SER A 691 -6.94 -2.76 3.28
N ALA A 692 -7.77 -1.99 2.59
CA ALA A 692 -7.78 -2.00 1.13
C ALA A 692 -6.44 -1.42 0.67
N SER A 693 -5.42 -2.26 0.52
CA SER A 693 -4.15 -1.83 -0.07
C SER A 693 -4.44 -1.29 -1.47
N ARG A 694 -4.25 0.04 -1.65
CA ARG A 694 -4.08 0.62 -2.98
C ARG A 694 -2.82 0.06 -3.61
#